data_AF-A0A2E5B708-F1
#
_entry.id   AF-A0A2E5B708-F1
#
_cell.length_a   1.000
_cell.length_b   1.000
_cell.length_c   1.000
_cell.angle_alpha   90.00
_cell.angle_beta   90.00
_cell.angle_gamma   90.00
#
_symmetry.space_group_name_H-M   'P 1'
#
loop_
_entity.id
_entity.type
_entity.pdbx_description
1 polymer ?
#
loop_
_entity_poly.entity_id
_entity_poly.type
_entity_poly.pdbx_seq_one_letter_code
_entity_poly.pdbx_strand_id
1 'polypeptide(L)'
;MSDRCEVTGLSPENVNKLQYLHSHLKNSLEISEPSSDALEGFSKPLQYTVSNHRIHNSDIKRRDSLFNHLKKSIASKFHGSKLSKFGSAESGLSLKGGDFDLCLQIPDANEKKILKKIGGILRGQGMEDVQIISRAKVPIVKFVDPRSGLHVDISINNTLALHNTRLLSSYAKADSRVKELAICVKHWALHRNISDSVNGTLSSYAWSILVIDHLLSQGVVANLQSGEDRVVIELDDSEYDITINPENSLDTKSDTELPNLLHSFFTHLATRDWDNSIVSIRNGKSITRDSKGWMNEKPSALDIVNDDKENPPRMGEHHLAIEDPLDTDHDLCRVVRAEGELRIRNELLRAAVMFGNGSTWKEICETVDSERLKDLEPMDIFHDLRDKTNDTVQNMLEKTRAEMDALDRRIDALEVERQSNLRMAKAMRGVIEETSDLRKEHKAIIVGLKGRNSEIDQIKKKRDKINSDVILPIHMIEDELSKVYSRLTEELDIHRVPSLKKEKEQFSWFMELQAMNGKAREASELHQKFIQLVKQQKEEIKKLKIYETKHDDATSKLLEQEPLLKDKSINSKEVGSYDRRVHNIQKALRQRRGEMHKLRREAGRLDAWLRKSNSQSGNRKQGKRKGGKDKKPKQDSGPMTLGDISGLLSGMNTESSSKKTRKVSSKKAGMRKMGDLSAHRGSRGQFKKKE
;
A
#
# COMPACT_ATOMS: atom_id res chain seq x y z
N MET A 1 11.68 13.56 -53.63
CA MET A 1 12.67 14.37 -52.89
C MET A 1 12.01 14.73 -51.59
N SER A 2 12.59 14.43 -50.44
CA SER A 2 11.96 14.81 -49.17
C SER A 2 11.95 16.34 -49.08
N ASP A 3 10.79 16.96 -48.87
CA ASP A 3 10.64 18.42 -48.67
C ASP A 3 11.23 18.93 -47.34
N ARG A 4 12.29 18.28 -46.85
CA ARG A 4 12.95 18.56 -45.58
C ARG A 4 13.95 19.69 -45.75
N CYS A 5 14.07 20.53 -44.73
CA CYS A 5 15.05 21.60 -44.72
C CYS A 5 16.48 21.04 -44.74
N GLU A 6 17.32 21.52 -45.66
CA GLU A 6 18.72 21.12 -45.77
C GLU A 6 19.56 21.43 -44.52
N VAL A 7 19.23 22.52 -43.80
CA VAL A 7 19.99 22.97 -42.62
C VAL A 7 19.58 22.23 -41.35
N THR A 8 18.27 21.99 -41.16
CA THR A 8 17.73 21.48 -39.88
C THR A 8 17.16 20.06 -39.97
N GLY A 9 17.03 19.49 -41.18
CA GLY A 9 16.41 18.18 -41.43
C GLY A 9 14.89 18.12 -41.22
N LEU A 10 14.30 19.15 -40.60
CA LEU A 10 12.87 19.21 -40.25
C LEU A 10 11.97 19.15 -41.50
N SER A 11 10.84 18.44 -41.37
CA SER A 11 9.74 18.45 -42.33
C SER A 11 9.02 19.81 -42.36
N PRO A 12 8.27 20.15 -43.43
CA PRO A 12 7.52 21.42 -43.51
C PRO A 12 6.55 21.63 -42.33
N GLU A 13 5.91 20.55 -41.86
CA GLU A 13 5.03 20.59 -40.70
C GLU A 13 5.80 20.93 -39.41
N ASN A 14 6.97 20.32 -39.20
CA ASN A 14 7.80 20.58 -38.03
C ASN A 14 8.44 21.97 -38.09
N VAL A 15 8.77 22.49 -39.28
CA VAL A 15 9.22 23.88 -39.46
C VAL A 15 8.14 24.87 -39.01
N ASN A 16 6.87 24.64 -39.36
CA ASN A 16 5.77 25.50 -38.90
C ASN A 16 5.60 25.45 -37.37
N LYS A 17 5.65 24.24 -36.78
CA LYS A 17 5.57 24.07 -35.32
C LYS A 17 6.75 24.70 -34.56
N LEU A 18 7.96 24.62 -35.12
CA LEU A 18 9.22 25.05 -34.50
C LEU A 18 9.83 26.28 -35.19
N GLN A 19 8.99 27.21 -35.67
CA GLN A 19 9.42 28.32 -36.52
C GLN A 19 10.56 29.18 -35.94
N TYR A 20 10.54 29.44 -34.62
CA TYR A 20 11.54 30.28 -33.96
C TYR A 20 12.85 29.53 -33.79
N LEU A 21 12.78 28.26 -33.36
CA LEU A 21 13.96 27.41 -33.26
C LEU A 21 14.60 27.17 -34.63
N HIS A 22 13.81 26.93 -35.65
CA HIS A 22 14.28 26.77 -37.03
C HIS A 22 15.02 28.01 -37.54
N SER A 23 14.44 29.19 -37.34
CA SER A 23 15.05 30.47 -37.74
C SER A 23 16.33 30.75 -36.95
N HIS A 24 16.36 30.42 -35.66
CA HIS A 24 17.54 30.56 -34.83
C HIS A 24 18.68 29.63 -35.29
N LEU A 25 18.39 28.35 -35.57
CA LEU A 25 19.38 27.40 -36.09
C LEU A 25 19.93 27.78 -37.48
N LYS A 26 19.15 28.54 -38.26
CA LYS A 26 19.59 29.14 -39.53
C LYS A 26 20.34 30.47 -39.37
N ASN A 27 20.53 30.95 -38.14
CA ASN A 27 21.08 32.27 -37.84
C ASN A 27 20.30 33.43 -38.50
N SER A 28 18.99 33.24 -38.73
CA SER A 28 18.11 34.23 -39.36
C SER A 28 17.12 34.89 -38.38
N LEU A 29 17.22 34.57 -37.08
CA LEU A 29 16.36 35.12 -36.04
C LEU A 29 17.07 36.27 -35.33
N GLU A 30 16.48 37.47 -35.38
CA GLU A 30 16.94 38.62 -34.60
C GLU A 30 16.10 38.75 -33.32
N ILE A 31 16.78 38.84 -32.17
CA ILE A 31 16.17 39.13 -30.88
C ILE A 31 16.45 40.60 -30.60
N SER A 32 15.41 41.44 -30.73
CA SER A 32 15.53 42.89 -30.48
C SER A 32 15.44 43.19 -28.98
N GLU A 33 16.13 44.23 -28.53
CA GLU A 33 15.94 44.78 -27.19
C GLU A 33 14.65 45.60 -27.14
N PRO A 34 13.77 45.39 -26.15
CA PRO A 34 12.54 46.17 -26.04
C PRO A 34 12.83 47.62 -25.66
N SER A 35 11.98 48.54 -26.14
CA SER A 35 12.04 49.95 -25.71
C SER A 35 11.67 50.10 -24.23
N SER A 36 12.18 51.15 -23.58
CA SER A 36 11.86 51.44 -22.18
C SER A 36 10.35 51.55 -21.92
N ASP A 37 9.62 52.18 -22.85
CA ASP A 37 8.16 52.32 -22.77
C ASP A 37 7.44 50.97 -22.87
N ALA A 38 7.94 50.06 -23.72
CA ALA A 38 7.40 48.71 -23.83
C ALA A 38 7.60 47.93 -22.53
N LEU A 39 8.78 48.04 -21.91
CA LEU A 39 9.11 47.40 -20.63
C LEU A 39 8.21 47.88 -19.48
N GLU A 40 7.95 49.18 -19.39
CA GLU A 40 7.04 49.75 -18.39
C GLU A 40 5.61 49.20 -18.56
N GLY A 41 5.19 48.97 -19.81
CA GLY A 41 3.91 48.35 -20.16
C GLY A 41 3.69 46.97 -19.55
N PHE A 42 4.75 46.21 -19.24
CA PHE A 42 4.66 44.89 -18.61
C PHE A 42 4.50 44.93 -17.09
N SER A 43 4.87 46.02 -16.41
CA SER A 43 4.84 46.10 -14.95
C SER A 43 3.46 45.77 -14.36
N LYS A 44 2.39 46.37 -14.89
CA LYS A 44 1.02 46.11 -14.42
C LYS A 44 0.53 44.68 -14.72
N PRO A 45 0.64 44.14 -15.95
CA PRO A 45 0.28 42.75 -16.25
C PRO A 45 1.03 41.71 -15.41
N LEU A 46 2.33 41.92 -15.16
CA LEU A 46 3.14 41.01 -14.36
C LEU A 46 2.72 41.04 -12.89
N GLN A 47 2.55 42.23 -12.31
CA GLN A 47 2.02 42.37 -10.94
C GLN A 47 0.62 41.77 -10.81
N TYR A 48 -0.24 41.94 -11.82
CA TYR A 48 -1.55 41.31 -11.86
C TYR A 48 -1.45 39.78 -11.85
N THR A 49 -0.55 39.20 -12.66
CA THR A 49 -0.27 37.77 -12.69
C THR A 49 0.18 37.26 -11.32
N VAL A 50 1.13 37.93 -10.68
CA VAL A 50 1.60 37.60 -9.32
C VAL A 50 0.45 37.68 -8.31
N SER A 51 -0.36 38.74 -8.38
CA SER A 51 -1.47 38.95 -7.45
C SER A 51 -2.58 37.90 -7.59
N ASN A 52 -2.89 37.47 -8.82
CA ASN A 52 -3.89 36.43 -9.10
C ASN A 52 -3.49 35.06 -8.56
N HIS A 53 -2.18 34.77 -8.55
CA HIS A 53 -1.64 33.53 -8.02
C HIS A 53 -1.32 33.59 -6.52
N ARG A 54 -1.58 34.73 -5.86
CA ARG A 54 -1.42 34.86 -4.41
C ARG A 54 -2.40 33.92 -3.70
N ILE A 55 -1.84 33.00 -2.91
CA ILE A 55 -2.64 32.05 -2.13
C ILE A 55 -3.44 32.84 -1.08
N HIS A 56 -4.76 32.69 -1.10
CA HIS A 56 -5.66 33.35 -0.17
C HIS A 56 -5.64 32.66 1.21
N ASN A 57 -5.85 33.41 2.28
CA ASN A 57 -5.84 32.88 3.66
C ASN A 57 -6.84 31.73 3.89
N SER A 58 -7.93 31.69 3.13
CA SER A 58 -8.89 30.58 3.13
C SER A 58 -8.26 29.26 2.69
N ASP A 59 -7.36 29.32 1.71
CA ASP A 59 -6.78 28.14 1.06
C ASP A 59 -5.69 27.54 1.94
N ILE A 60 -4.92 28.42 2.61
CA ILE A 60 -3.98 28.04 3.67
C ILE A 60 -4.72 27.28 4.77
N LYS A 61 -5.84 27.84 5.28
CA LYS A 61 -6.66 27.18 6.31
C LYS A 61 -7.23 25.83 5.84
N ARG A 62 -7.65 25.72 4.57
CA ARG A 62 -8.13 24.46 3.99
C ARG A 62 -7.02 23.41 3.98
N ARG A 63 -5.83 23.77 3.49
CA ARG A 63 -4.64 22.89 3.46
C ARG A 63 -4.21 22.46 4.87
N ASP A 64 -4.17 23.38 5.83
CA ASP A 64 -3.80 23.06 7.21
C ASP A 64 -4.84 22.17 7.91
N SER A 65 -6.13 22.37 7.64
CA SER A 65 -7.18 21.49 8.15
C SER A 65 -7.05 20.07 7.59
N LEU A 66 -6.81 19.95 6.29
CA LEU A 66 -6.57 18.67 5.62
C LEU A 66 -5.31 17.98 6.13
N PHE A 67 -4.21 18.73 6.29
CA PHE A 67 -2.97 18.23 6.87
C PHE A 67 -3.18 17.63 8.26
N ASN A 68 -3.88 18.35 9.14
CA ASN A 68 -4.17 17.88 10.49
C ASN A 68 -5.07 16.62 10.49
N HIS A 69 -6.01 16.54 9.56
CA HIS A 69 -6.83 15.36 9.36
C HIS A 69 -6.00 14.15 8.91
N LEU A 70 -5.15 14.32 7.89
CA LEU A 70 -4.27 13.26 7.38
C LEU A 70 -3.23 12.83 8.42
N LYS A 71 -2.66 13.77 9.17
CA LYS A 71 -1.76 13.47 10.30
C LYS A 71 -2.44 12.60 11.34
N LYS A 72 -3.67 12.92 11.73
CA LYS A 72 -4.45 12.12 12.69
C LYS A 72 -4.91 10.78 12.13
N SER A 73 -5.18 10.68 10.84
CA SER A 73 -5.86 9.51 10.27
C SER A 73 -4.91 8.50 9.61
N ILE A 74 -3.71 8.95 9.22
CA ILE A 74 -2.65 8.17 8.59
C ILE A 74 -1.46 8.04 9.52
N ALA A 75 -0.79 9.15 9.88
CA ALA A 75 0.48 9.09 10.62
C ALA A 75 0.31 8.45 12.00
N SER A 76 -0.79 8.72 12.71
CA SER A 76 -1.09 8.07 14.01
C SER A 76 -1.12 6.53 13.97
N LYS A 77 -1.27 5.92 12.79
CA LYS A 77 -1.34 4.46 12.61
C LYS A 77 0.03 3.80 12.43
N PHE A 78 1.10 4.58 12.34
CA PHE A 78 2.46 4.12 12.14
C PHE A 78 3.35 4.70 13.25
N HIS A 79 3.94 3.80 14.04
CA HIS A 79 4.82 4.19 15.14
C HIS A 79 6.06 4.93 14.60
N GLY A 80 6.49 5.98 15.32
CA GLY A 80 7.63 6.79 14.91
C GLY A 80 7.44 7.60 13.63
N SER A 81 6.22 7.67 13.07
CA SER A 81 6.00 8.35 11.79
C SER A 81 5.85 9.87 11.94
N LYS A 82 6.34 10.59 10.93
CA LYS A 82 6.23 12.05 10.83
C LYS A 82 5.69 12.43 9.46
N LEU A 83 4.57 13.15 9.45
CA LEU A 83 4.00 13.73 8.23
C LEU A 83 4.49 15.18 8.12
N SER A 84 5.10 15.51 6.98
CA SER A 84 5.65 16.82 6.67
C SER A 84 5.09 17.32 5.34
N LYS A 85 4.90 18.64 5.20
CA LYS A 85 4.47 19.29 3.96
C LYS A 85 5.71 19.63 3.13
N PHE A 86 5.66 19.47 1.81
CA PHE A 86 6.78 19.84 0.93
C PHE A 86 6.27 20.41 -0.40
N GLY A 87 7.18 20.64 -1.33
CA GLY A 87 6.85 20.97 -2.71
C GLY A 87 6.59 22.45 -2.94
N SER A 88 6.00 22.74 -4.09
CA SER A 88 5.86 24.11 -4.59
C SER A 88 5.05 25.00 -3.65
N ALA A 89 3.99 24.46 -3.02
CA ALA A 89 3.14 25.21 -2.10
C ALA A 89 3.87 25.69 -0.84
N GLU A 90 4.76 24.87 -0.28
CA GLU A 90 5.53 25.20 0.92
C GLU A 90 6.79 26.02 0.60
N SER A 91 7.34 25.89 -0.62
CA SER A 91 8.43 26.76 -1.08
C SER A 91 7.99 28.22 -1.26
N GLY A 92 6.70 28.47 -1.43
CA GLY A 92 6.14 29.79 -1.73
C GLY A 92 6.20 30.19 -3.22
N LEU A 93 6.68 29.29 -4.09
CA LEU A 93 6.87 29.49 -5.53
C LEU A 93 5.78 28.78 -6.38
N SER A 94 4.65 28.39 -5.80
CA SER A 94 3.56 27.70 -6.50
C SER A 94 2.59 28.65 -7.18
N LEU A 95 2.05 28.20 -8.32
CA LEU A 95 0.81 28.75 -8.86
C LEU A 95 -0.39 28.37 -7.97
N LYS A 96 -1.46 29.17 -8.03
CA LYS A 96 -2.76 28.83 -7.45
C LYS A 96 -3.27 27.51 -8.03
N GLY A 97 -3.93 26.69 -7.21
CA GLY A 97 -4.42 25.37 -7.63
C GLY A 97 -3.38 24.24 -7.61
N GLY A 98 -2.11 24.53 -7.28
CA GLY A 98 -1.08 23.49 -7.19
C GLY A 98 -1.38 22.38 -6.18
N ASP A 99 -0.90 21.18 -6.52
CA ASP A 99 -1.00 19.94 -5.73
C ASP A 99 -0.49 20.13 -4.30
N PHE A 100 -1.06 19.35 -3.38
CA PHE A 100 -0.65 19.34 -1.98
C PHE A 100 0.28 18.16 -1.69
N ASP A 101 1.57 18.43 -1.77
CA ASP A 101 2.63 17.43 -1.59
C ASP A 101 2.94 17.18 -0.11
N LEU A 102 2.89 15.91 0.31
CA LEU A 102 3.10 15.47 1.68
C LEU A 102 4.09 14.30 1.74
N CYS A 103 5.04 14.37 2.67
CA CYS A 103 6.00 13.31 2.89
C CYS A 103 5.72 12.63 4.23
N LEU A 104 5.48 11.32 4.21
CA LEU A 104 5.34 10.50 5.40
C LEU A 104 6.65 9.75 5.66
N GLN A 105 7.39 10.23 6.67
CA GLN A 105 8.63 9.63 7.13
C GLN A 105 8.30 8.51 8.11
N ILE A 106 8.80 7.30 7.87
CA ILE A 106 8.61 6.13 8.73
C ILE A 106 9.95 5.35 8.79
N PRO A 107 10.52 5.15 9.99
CA PRO A 107 11.71 4.32 10.16
C PRO A 107 11.46 2.86 9.75
N ASP A 108 12.45 2.20 9.13
CA ASP A 108 12.45 0.78 8.77
C ASP A 108 11.20 0.30 7.99
N ALA A 109 10.68 1.17 7.14
CA ALA A 109 9.42 1.01 6.46
C ALA A 109 9.50 0.12 5.22
N ASN A 110 8.63 -0.89 5.13
CA ASN A 110 8.31 -1.51 3.85
C ASN A 110 7.33 -0.61 3.08
N GLU A 111 7.86 0.33 2.31
CA GLU A 111 7.13 1.40 1.63
C GLU A 111 5.94 0.88 0.82
N LYS A 112 6.15 -0.18 0.03
CA LYS A 112 5.10 -0.79 -0.83
C LYS A 112 3.91 -1.32 -0.01
N LYS A 113 4.17 -1.95 1.14
CA LYS A 113 3.10 -2.43 2.03
C LYS A 113 2.37 -1.26 2.70
N ILE A 114 3.12 -0.23 3.09
CA ILE A 114 2.58 0.97 3.73
C ILE A 114 1.68 1.75 2.76
N LEU A 115 2.12 2.00 1.53
CA LEU A 115 1.32 2.67 0.49
C LEU A 115 0.01 1.94 0.20
N LYS A 116 0.03 0.61 0.13
CA LYS A 116 -1.19 -0.20 -0.02
C LYS A 116 -2.14 -0.01 1.16
N LYS A 117 -1.61 0.03 2.38
CA LYS A 117 -2.40 0.28 3.60
C LYS A 117 -2.97 1.70 3.61
N ILE A 118 -2.18 2.71 3.24
CA ILE A 118 -2.59 4.11 3.11
C ILE A 118 -3.71 4.25 2.08
N GLY A 119 -3.54 3.70 0.87
CA GLY A 119 -4.59 3.73 -0.15
C GLY A 119 -5.89 3.04 0.30
N GLY A 120 -5.80 1.96 1.09
CA GLY A 120 -6.97 1.34 1.72
C GLY A 120 -7.65 2.24 2.75
N ILE A 121 -6.88 2.96 3.56
CA ILE A 121 -7.39 3.93 4.54
C ILE A 121 -8.06 5.11 3.85
N LEU A 122 -7.43 5.69 2.82
CA LEU A 122 -7.94 6.83 2.06
C LEU A 122 -9.28 6.48 1.38
N ARG A 123 -9.35 5.32 0.72
CA ARG A 123 -10.61 4.80 0.16
C ARG A 123 -11.68 4.60 1.24
N GLY A 124 -11.30 4.09 2.41
CA GLY A 124 -12.20 3.94 3.55
C GLY A 124 -12.73 5.25 4.13
N GLN A 125 -11.96 6.35 4.00
CA GLN A 125 -12.39 7.71 4.37
C GLN A 125 -13.19 8.40 3.26
N GLY A 126 -13.35 7.74 2.12
CA GLY A 126 -14.04 8.25 0.95
C GLY A 126 -13.28 9.34 0.21
N MET A 127 -11.95 9.33 0.23
CA MET A 127 -11.16 10.15 -0.71
C MET A 127 -11.39 9.66 -2.15
N GLU A 128 -11.29 10.57 -3.10
CA GLU A 128 -11.57 10.31 -4.52
C GLU A 128 -10.27 10.08 -5.31
N ASP A 129 -10.38 9.42 -6.46
CA ASP A 129 -9.27 9.13 -7.38
C ASP A 129 -7.98 8.61 -6.74
N VAL A 130 -8.12 7.69 -5.77
CA VAL A 130 -6.99 7.14 -5.02
C VAL A 130 -6.15 6.20 -5.90
N GLN A 131 -5.03 6.71 -6.41
CA GLN A 131 -4.05 6.00 -7.24
C GLN A 131 -2.79 5.66 -6.43
N ILE A 132 -2.28 4.43 -6.58
CA ILE A 132 -1.09 3.95 -5.87
C ILE A 132 0.02 3.69 -6.88
N ILE A 133 1.08 4.49 -6.85
CA ILE A 133 2.23 4.38 -7.74
C ILE A 133 3.40 3.82 -6.93
N SER A 134 3.55 2.50 -6.94
CA SER A 134 4.48 1.77 -6.05
C SER A 134 5.76 1.25 -6.73
N ARG A 135 5.91 1.48 -8.04
CA ARG A 135 7.04 0.99 -8.84
C ARG A 135 8.05 2.08 -9.23
N ALA A 136 7.74 3.36 -8.96
CA ALA A 136 8.64 4.47 -9.24
C ALA A 136 9.81 4.53 -8.23
N LYS A 137 10.87 5.30 -8.55
CA LYS A 137 12.02 5.59 -7.65
C LYS A 137 11.52 6.12 -6.30
N VAL A 138 10.54 7.03 -6.35
CA VAL A 138 9.82 7.52 -5.17
C VAL A 138 8.38 6.99 -5.19
N PRO A 139 8.02 6.05 -4.32
CA PRO A 139 6.66 5.53 -4.26
C PRO A 139 5.66 6.55 -3.68
N ILE A 140 4.55 6.77 -4.37
CA ILE A 140 3.55 7.81 -4.04
C ILE A 140 2.11 7.30 -4.09
N VAL A 141 1.23 7.91 -3.30
CA VAL A 141 -0.23 7.77 -3.41
C VAL A 141 -0.81 9.12 -3.78
N LYS A 142 -1.51 9.19 -4.91
CA LYS A 142 -2.25 10.36 -5.37
C LYS A 142 -3.73 10.21 -5.05
N PHE A 143 -4.41 11.27 -4.65
CA PHE A 143 -5.85 11.27 -4.42
C PHE A 143 -6.40 12.70 -4.41
N VAL A 144 -7.72 12.82 -4.48
CA VAL A 144 -8.45 14.09 -4.33
C VAL A 144 -9.19 14.08 -3.00
N ASP A 145 -9.03 15.14 -2.20
CA ASP A 145 -9.90 15.38 -1.06
C ASP A 145 -11.20 16.07 -1.52
N PRO A 146 -12.34 15.37 -1.56
CA PRO A 146 -13.59 15.92 -2.08
C PRO A 146 -14.13 17.09 -1.26
N ARG A 147 -13.68 17.27 -0.01
CA ARG A 147 -14.10 18.39 0.83
C ARG A 147 -13.42 19.69 0.44
N SER A 148 -12.13 19.65 0.14
CA SER A 148 -11.35 20.83 -0.21
C SER A 148 -11.20 21.03 -1.72
N GLY A 149 -11.43 19.98 -2.52
CA GLY A 149 -11.15 19.94 -3.96
C GLY A 149 -9.65 19.90 -4.27
N LEU A 150 -8.81 19.58 -3.28
CA LEU A 150 -7.35 19.58 -3.44
C LEU A 150 -6.87 18.21 -3.93
N HIS A 151 -6.02 18.23 -4.95
CA HIS A 151 -5.18 17.10 -5.31
C HIS A 151 -4.06 16.95 -4.28
N VAL A 152 -3.81 15.73 -3.81
CA VAL A 152 -2.86 15.44 -2.74
C VAL A 152 -1.99 14.26 -3.14
N ASP A 153 -0.68 14.46 -3.03
CA ASP A 153 0.34 13.43 -3.27
C ASP A 153 1.04 13.11 -1.95
N ILE A 154 0.98 11.84 -1.51
CA ILE A 154 1.71 11.36 -0.33
C ILE A 154 2.86 10.45 -0.77
N SER A 155 4.10 10.92 -0.62
CA SER A 155 5.32 10.12 -0.78
C SER A 155 5.77 9.50 0.54
N ILE A 156 6.41 8.33 0.50
CA ILE A 156 7.06 7.72 1.66
C ILE A 156 8.55 8.04 1.63
N ASN A 157 9.10 8.45 2.77
CA ASN A 157 10.55 8.66 2.98
C ASN A 157 11.28 9.54 1.93
N ASN A 158 10.56 10.38 1.18
CA ASN A 158 11.15 11.38 0.29
C ASN A 158 11.69 12.56 1.12
N THR A 159 12.78 12.32 1.84
CA THR A 159 13.39 13.28 2.77
C THR A 159 14.13 14.39 2.04
N LEU A 160 14.84 14.09 0.94
CA LEU A 160 15.53 15.10 0.13
C LEU A 160 14.58 16.17 -0.39
N ALA A 161 13.36 15.81 -0.82
CA ALA A 161 12.39 16.79 -1.26
C ALA A 161 11.99 17.82 -0.18
N LEU A 162 12.06 17.45 1.11
CA LEU A 162 11.85 18.39 2.23
C LEU A 162 12.98 19.43 2.29
N HIS A 163 14.22 18.99 2.11
CA HIS A 163 15.39 19.87 2.10
C HIS A 163 15.43 20.76 0.87
N ASN A 164 15.12 20.23 -0.33
CA ASN A 164 14.96 21.00 -1.55
C ASN A 164 13.87 22.09 -1.40
N THR A 165 12.74 21.73 -0.79
CA THR A 165 11.67 22.69 -0.50
C THR A 165 12.14 23.79 0.46
N ARG A 166 12.91 23.42 1.48
CA ARG A 166 13.50 24.38 2.43
C ARG A 166 14.48 25.33 1.74
N LEU A 167 15.35 24.82 0.86
CA LEU A 167 16.29 25.63 0.08
C LEU A 167 15.56 26.65 -0.78
N LEU A 168 14.57 26.20 -1.57
CA LEU A 168 13.74 27.11 -2.39
C LEU A 168 12.99 28.14 -1.53
N SER A 169 12.47 27.74 -0.37
CA SER A 169 11.82 28.66 0.57
C SER A 169 12.77 29.72 1.12
N SER A 170 14.04 29.36 1.37
CA SER A 170 15.07 30.31 1.80
C SER A 170 15.38 31.33 0.69
N TYR A 171 15.54 30.87 -0.56
CA TYR A 171 15.69 31.78 -1.71
C TYR A 171 14.48 32.71 -1.87
N ALA A 172 13.26 32.19 -1.76
CA ALA A 172 12.03 32.97 -1.86
C ALA A 172 11.88 34.03 -0.75
N LYS A 173 12.55 33.84 0.41
CA LYS A 173 12.59 34.80 1.52
C LYS A 173 13.73 35.80 1.40
N ALA A 174 14.78 35.47 0.66
CA ALA A 174 15.95 36.33 0.50
C ALA A 174 15.65 37.60 -0.32
N ASP A 175 14.75 37.51 -1.31
CA ASP A 175 14.28 38.63 -2.13
C ASP A 175 12.87 38.34 -2.68
N SER A 176 11.98 39.35 -2.70
CA SER A 176 10.59 39.17 -3.18
C SER A 176 10.52 38.87 -4.68
N ARG A 177 11.47 39.37 -5.47
CA ARG A 177 11.55 39.18 -6.93
C ARG A 177 11.75 37.72 -7.31
N VAL A 178 12.34 36.90 -6.44
CA VAL A 178 12.45 35.44 -6.64
C VAL A 178 11.06 34.84 -6.81
N LYS A 179 10.14 35.18 -5.91
CA LYS A 179 8.77 34.69 -5.95
C LYS A 179 8.00 35.25 -7.14
N GLU A 180 8.13 36.54 -7.38
CA GLU A 180 7.44 37.23 -8.47
C GLU A 180 7.84 36.66 -9.84
N LEU A 181 9.14 36.54 -10.09
CA LEU A 181 9.68 35.99 -11.33
C LEU A 181 9.31 34.51 -11.50
N ALA A 182 9.45 33.70 -10.45
CA ALA A 182 9.07 32.30 -10.49
C ALA A 182 7.59 32.09 -10.83
N ILE A 183 6.69 32.91 -10.28
CA ILE A 183 5.26 32.84 -10.60
C ILE A 183 5.02 33.19 -12.07
N CYS A 184 5.60 34.27 -12.58
CA CYS A 184 5.44 34.67 -13.98
C CYS A 184 5.97 33.61 -14.97
N VAL A 185 7.17 33.09 -14.72
CA VAL A 185 7.78 32.04 -15.56
C VAL A 185 6.95 30.76 -15.52
N LYS A 186 6.49 30.33 -14.34
CA LYS A 186 5.68 29.11 -14.22
C LYS A 186 4.30 29.26 -14.84
N HIS A 187 3.69 30.44 -14.73
CA HIS A 187 2.43 30.75 -15.41
C HIS A 187 2.61 30.62 -16.92
N TRP A 188 3.64 31.27 -17.48
CA TRP A 188 3.99 31.12 -18.89
C TRP A 188 4.23 29.65 -19.28
N ALA A 189 5.07 28.93 -18.54
CA ALA A 189 5.40 27.53 -18.85
C ALA A 189 4.18 26.60 -18.78
N LEU A 190 3.23 26.88 -17.88
CA LEU A 190 1.95 26.19 -17.80
C LEU A 190 1.10 26.47 -19.06
N HIS A 191 0.87 27.72 -19.42
CA HIS A 191 0.03 28.07 -20.58
C HIS A 191 0.65 27.62 -21.91
N ARG A 192 1.98 27.56 -22.00
CA ARG A 192 2.71 27.08 -23.18
C ARG A 192 2.93 25.57 -23.23
N ASN A 193 2.42 24.82 -22.26
CA ASN A 193 2.50 23.36 -22.19
C ASN A 193 3.95 22.82 -22.21
N ILE A 194 4.80 23.44 -21.38
CA ILE A 194 6.23 23.08 -21.20
C ILE A 194 6.60 22.88 -19.72
N SER A 195 5.59 22.68 -18.86
CA SER A 195 5.75 22.40 -17.43
C SER A 195 5.07 21.08 -17.02
N ASP A 196 5.19 20.05 -17.85
CA ASP A 196 4.62 18.71 -17.66
C ASP A 196 5.69 17.63 -17.85
N SER A 197 6.28 17.19 -16.74
CA SER A 197 7.35 16.19 -16.73
C SER A 197 6.90 14.78 -17.10
N VAL A 198 5.60 14.46 -16.93
CA VAL A 198 5.06 13.16 -17.31
C VAL A 198 5.03 13.04 -18.84
N ASN A 199 4.71 14.14 -19.52
CA ASN A 199 4.67 14.23 -20.98
C ASN A 199 6.01 14.67 -21.61
N GLY A 200 7.10 14.63 -20.86
CA GLY A 200 8.44 14.80 -21.41
C GLY A 200 8.94 16.24 -21.53
N THR A 201 8.44 17.17 -20.70
CA THR A 201 8.96 18.54 -20.58
C THR A 201 9.53 18.80 -19.18
N LEU A 202 9.91 20.04 -18.85
CA LEU A 202 10.50 20.36 -17.56
C LEU A 202 9.48 20.28 -16.43
N SER A 203 9.95 19.93 -15.22
CA SER A 203 9.13 19.97 -14.03
C SER A 203 8.99 21.40 -13.49
N SER A 204 7.93 21.63 -12.69
CA SER A 204 7.73 22.87 -11.93
C SER A 204 8.91 23.22 -11.01
N TYR A 205 9.64 22.19 -10.53
CA TYR A 205 10.85 22.34 -9.74
C TYR A 205 12.04 22.81 -10.59
N ALA A 206 12.26 22.19 -11.76
CA ALA A 206 13.33 22.59 -12.68
C ALA A 206 13.18 24.05 -13.14
N TRP A 207 11.95 24.50 -13.45
CA TRP A 207 11.69 25.91 -13.75
C TRP A 207 12.04 26.85 -12.58
N SER A 208 11.81 26.45 -11.33
CA SER A 208 12.22 27.23 -10.16
C SER A 208 13.73 27.27 -9.99
N ILE A 209 14.46 26.20 -10.32
CA ILE A 209 15.93 26.17 -10.32
C ILE A 209 16.49 27.12 -11.38
N LEU A 210 15.95 27.10 -12.61
CA LEU A 210 16.34 28.02 -13.68
C LEU A 210 16.14 29.49 -13.32
N VAL A 211 15.02 29.80 -12.64
CA VAL A 211 14.76 31.16 -12.14
C VAL A 211 15.80 31.58 -11.11
N ILE A 212 16.17 30.69 -10.19
CA ILE A 212 17.18 30.99 -9.16
C ILE A 212 18.57 31.14 -9.80
N ASP A 213 18.95 30.26 -10.74
CA ASP A 213 20.20 30.36 -11.50
C ASP A 213 20.31 31.72 -12.21
N HIS A 214 19.23 32.15 -12.86
CA HIS A 214 19.18 33.47 -13.49
C HIS A 214 19.36 34.60 -12.48
N LEU A 215 18.64 34.58 -11.36
CA LEU A 215 18.73 35.63 -10.34
C LEU A 215 20.09 35.67 -9.61
N LEU A 216 20.77 34.52 -9.49
CA LEU A 216 22.17 34.45 -9.04
C LEU A 216 23.08 35.16 -10.06
N SER A 217 22.91 34.88 -11.36
CA SER A 217 23.70 35.52 -12.43
C SER A 217 23.48 37.04 -12.52
N GLN A 218 22.28 37.51 -12.18
CA GLN A 218 21.93 38.94 -12.18
C GLN A 218 22.30 39.66 -10.86
N GLY A 219 22.90 38.96 -9.89
CA GLY A 219 23.27 39.55 -8.60
C GLY A 219 22.06 40.02 -7.77
N VAL A 220 20.92 39.35 -7.91
CA VAL A 220 19.70 39.65 -7.11
C VAL A 220 19.72 38.90 -5.79
N VAL A 221 20.22 37.65 -5.79
CA VAL A 221 20.36 36.81 -4.59
C VAL A 221 21.77 36.24 -4.49
N ALA A 222 22.23 35.98 -3.26
CA ALA A 222 23.49 35.29 -3.02
C ALA A 222 23.32 33.77 -3.11
N ASN A 223 24.42 33.05 -3.37
CA ASN A 223 24.43 31.59 -3.26
C ASN A 223 24.24 31.19 -1.78
N LEU A 224 23.13 30.51 -1.47
CA LEU A 224 22.82 30.07 -0.11
C LEU A 224 23.51 28.74 0.28
N GLN A 225 24.22 28.10 -0.64
CA GLN A 225 24.94 26.83 -0.41
C GLN A 225 26.47 27.02 -0.36
N SER A 226 26.96 28.27 -0.46
CA SER A 226 28.36 28.60 -0.25
C SER A 226 28.68 28.74 1.24
N GLY A 227 29.92 28.43 1.64
CA GLY A 227 30.38 28.47 3.02
C GLY A 227 31.31 27.29 3.37
N GLU A 228 31.97 27.39 4.52
CA GLU A 228 32.85 26.33 5.04
C GLU A 228 32.07 25.28 5.85
N ASP A 229 31.04 25.70 6.58
CA ASP A 229 30.21 24.80 7.39
C ASP A 229 29.34 23.92 6.49
N ARG A 230 29.59 22.61 6.52
CA ARG A 230 28.83 21.61 5.75
C ARG A 230 27.93 20.78 6.65
N VAL A 231 26.66 20.65 6.26
CA VAL A 231 25.67 19.79 6.92
C VAL A 231 25.37 18.60 6.01
N VAL A 232 25.96 17.45 6.32
CA VAL A 232 25.78 16.20 5.56
C VAL A 232 24.79 15.29 6.28
N ILE A 233 23.87 14.69 5.52
CA ILE A 233 22.96 13.65 6.02
C ILE A 233 23.14 12.36 5.21
N GLU A 234 22.96 11.23 5.87
CA GLU A 234 22.98 9.91 5.23
C GLU A 234 21.54 9.46 4.97
N LEU A 235 21.26 9.10 3.71
CA LEU A 235 19.97 8.59 3.25
C LEU A 235 20.20 7.47 2.24
N ASP A 236 19.60 6.30 2.48
CA ASP A 236 19.69 5.13 1.59
C ASP A 236 21.14 4.79 1.16
N ASP A 237 22.04 4.70 2.14
CA ASP A 237 23.47 4.41 1.98
C ASP A 237 24.24 5.45 1.12
N SER A 238 23.68 6.65 0.96
CA SER A 238 24.29 7.77 0.23
C SER A 238 24.34 9.03 1.09
N GLU A 239 25.44 9.78 1.00
CA GLU A 239 25.63 11.04 1.71
C GLU A 239 25.19 12.23 0.85
N TYR A 240 24.39 13.13 1.45
CA TYR A 240 23.90 14.34 0.79
C TYR A 240 24.25 15.58 1.60
N ASP A 241 24.87 16.56 0.96
CA ASP A 241 25.14 17.87 1.55
C ASP A 241 23.92 18.78 1.43
N ILE A 242 23.23 18.98 2.55
CA ILE A 242 22.01 19.78 2.69
C ILE A 242 22.27 21.18 3.25
N THR A 243 23.50 21.69 3.11
CA THR A 243 23.88 23.02 3.60
C THR A 243 22.99 24.11 3.01
N ILE A 244 22.44 24.94 3.90
CA ILE A 244 21.66 26.14 3.55
C ILE A 244 22.07 27.22 4.55
N ASN A 245 22.61 28.32 4.05
CA ASN A 245 23.10 29.48 4.80
C ASN A 245 22.22 30.68 4.48
N PRO A 246 21.08 30.88 5.18
CA PRO A 246 20.13 31.95 4.87
C PRO A 246 20.67 33.36 5.12
N GLU A 247 21.72 33.47 5.92
CA GLU A 247 22.40 34.74 6.24
C GLU A 247 23.32 35.22 5.11
N ASN A 248 23.62 34.36 4.13
CA ASN A 248 24.42 34.76 2.97
C ASN A 248 23.70 35.88 2.22
N SER A 249 24.42 36.98 2.02
CA SER A 249 23.93 38.16 1.31
C SER A 249 25.00 38.68 0.36
N LEU A 250 24.56 39.47 -0.61
CA LEU A 250 25.45 40.17 -1.54
C LEU A 250 25.81 41.54 -0.96
N ASP A 251 27.07 41.96 -1.13
CA ASP A 251 27.52 43.29 -0.73
C ASP A 251 26.76 44.40 -1.48
N THR A 252 26.38 44.14 -2.73
CA THR A 252 25.55 45.04 -3.53
C THR A 252 24.51 44.19 -4.27
N LYS A 253 23.23 44.43 -3.98
CA LYS A 253 22.12 43.78 -4.68
C LYS A 253 21.79 44.56 -5.94
N SER A 254 21.50 43.85 -7.02
CA SER A 254 20.95 44.48 -8.22
C SER A 254 19.56 45.07 -7.95
N ASP A 255 19.31 46.28 -8.45
CA ASP A 255 18.01 46.98 -8.40
C ASP A 255 17.16 46.73 -9.66
N THR A 256 17.53 45.75 -10.50
CA THR A 256 16.77 45.43 -11.72
C THR A 256 15.31 45.08 -11.40
N GLU A 257 14.39 45.75 -12.09
CA GLU A 257 12.96 45.53 -11.96
C GLU A 257 12.47 44.22 -12.60
N LEU A 258 11.28 43.76 -12.20
CA LEU A 258 10.69 42.51 -12.66
C LEU A 258 10.56 42.36 -14.20
N PRO A 259 10.13 43.38 -14.98
CA PRO A 259 10.06 43.26 -16.44
C PRO A 259 11.44 43.01 -17.07
N ASN A 260 12.46 43.71 -16.59
CA ASN A 260 13.83 43.57 -17.08
C ASN A 260 14.41 42.19 -16.72
N LEU A 261 14.15 41.71 -15.50
CA LEU A 261 14.56 40.37 -15.07
C LEU A 261 13.88 39.27 -15.90
N LEU A 262 12.61 39.46 -16.27
CA LEU A 262 11.85 38.49 -17.05
C LEU A 262 12.27 38.51 -18.53
N HIS A 263 12.53 39.68 -19.11
CA HIS A 263 13.12 39.80 -20.44
C HIS A 263 14.48 39.11 -20.48
N SER A 264 15.39 39.48 -19.57
CA SER A 264 16.73 38.88 -19.52
C SER A 264 16.70 37.39 -19.24
N PHE A 265 15.72 36.89 -18.47
CA PHE A 265 15.51 35.46 -18.25
C PHE A 265 15.23 34.72 -19.57
N PHE A 266 14.28 35.21 -20.37
CA PHE A 266 13.95 34.57 -21.65
C PHE A 266 15.11 34.65 -22.63
N THR A 267 15.75 35.82 -22.74
CA THR A 267 16.86 36.03 -23.67
C THR A 267 18.07 35.18 -23.29
N HIS A 268 18.53 35.23 -22.03
CA HIS A 268 19.67 34.41 -21.60
C HIS A 268 19.41 32.91 -21.73
N LEU A 269 18.21 32.44 -21.35
CA LEU A 269 17.94 31.00 -21.38
C LEU A 269 17.75 30.50 -22.81
N ALA A 270 17.20 31.33 -23.71
CA ALA A 270 17.06 31.01 -25.12
C ALA A 270 18.42 30.93 -25.85
N THR A 271 19.37 31.81 -25.50
CA THR A 271 20.71 31.86 -26.12
C THR A 271 21.79 31.18 -25.29
N ARG A 272 21.42 30.42 -24.26
CA ARG A 272 22.38 29.74 -23.38
C ARG A 272 23.16 28.69 -24.15
N ASP A 273 24.46 28.62 -23.87
CA ASP A 273 25.34 27.55 -24.34
C ASP A 273 25.08 26.24 -23.57
N TRP A 274 24.05 25.51 -24.01
CA TRP A 274 23.74 24.18 -23.50
C TRP A 274 24.74 23.11 -23.92
N ASP A 275 25.60 23.40 -24.90
CA ASP A 275 26.58 22.43 -25.42
C ASP A 275 27.80 22.31 -24.51
N ASN A 276 28.19 23.39 -23.83
CA ASN A 276 29.37 23.39 -22.95
C ASN A 276 29.07 23.62 -21.46
N SER A 277 27.87 24.10 -21.11
CA SER A 277 27.54 24.50 -19.74
C SER A 277 26.38 23.72 -19.13
N ILE A 278 26.44 23.55 -17.81
CA ILE A 278 25.41 22.91 -16.98
C ILE A 278 24.91 23.94 -15.97
N VAL A 279 23.59 23.98 -15.74
CA VAL A 279 22.98 24.83 -14.70
C VAL A 279 23.30 24.26 -13.32
N SER A 280 23.85 25.08 -12.43
CA SER A 280 24.16 24.68 -11.05
C SER A 280 24.00 25.84 -10.07
N ILE A 281 22.88 25.85 -9.36
CA ILE A 281 22.66 26.83 -8.28
C ILE A 281 23.53 26.52 -7.05
N ARG A 282 23.94 25.26 -6.87
CA ARG A 282 24.82 24.84 -5.77
C ARG A 282 26.17 25.53 -5.86
N ASN A 283 26.74 25.59 -7.06
CA ASN A 283 27.99 26.30 -7.33
C ASN A 283 27.79 27.82 -7.48
N GLY A 284 26.54 28.28 -7.60
CA GLY A 284 26.17 29.68 -7.79
C GLY A 284 26.43 30.21 -9.20
N LYS A 285 26.92 29.36 -10.10
CA LYS A 285 27.26 29.65 -11.49
C LYS A 285 27.27 28.38 -12.32
N SER A 286 27.24 28.53 -13.64
CA SER A 286 27.37 27.42 -14.57
C SER A 286 28.67 26.64 -14.35
N ILE A 287 28.58 25.31 -14.47
CA ILE A 287 29.73 24.40 -14.45
C ILE A 287 29.99 23.83 -15.83
N THR A 288 31.23 23.44 -16.13
CA THR A 288 31.58 22.85 -17.43
C THR A 288 31.26 21.36 -17.43
N ARG A 289 30.90 20.83 -18.60
CA ARG A 289 30.60 19.40 -18.76
C ARG A 289 31.77 18.50 -18.40
N ASP A 290 32.98 18.88 -18.78
CA ASP A 290 34.20 18.13 -18.46
C ASP A 290 34.41 18.00 -16.95
N SER A 291 34.13 19.07 -16.18
CA SER A 291 34.29 19.05 -14.72
C SER A 291 33.28 18.13 -14.03
N LYS A 292 32.09 17.96 -14.64
CA LYS A 292 30.99 17.19 -14.06
C LYS A 292 30.91 15.76 -14.59
N GLY A 293 31.39 15.51 -15.80
CA GLY A 293 31.24 14.24 -16.52
C GLY A 293 29.89 14.08 -17.25
N TRP A 294 29.07 15.12 -17.33
CA TRP A 294 27.78 15.07 -18.03
C TRP A 294 27.90 15.59 -19.47
N MET A 295 28.34 14.70 -20.37
CA MET A 295 28.55 15.02 -21.78
C MET A 295 27.23 15.09 -22.57
N ASN A 296 27.21 15.83 -23.67
CA ASN A 296 26.04 15.87 -24.58
C ASN A 296 25.95 14.56 -25.37
N GLU A 297 25.19 13.59 -24.86
CA GLU A 297 25.14 12.27 -25.50
C GLU A 297 24.28 12.29 -26.76
N LYS A 298 24.75 11.63 -27.82
CA LYS A 298 23.95 11.40 -29.03
C LYS A 298 23.06 10.18 -28.87
N PRO A 299 21.90 10.10 -29.56
CA PRO A 299 21.37 11.05 -30.55
C PRO A 299 20.75 12.33 -29.94
N SER A 300 20.87 13.45 -30.65
CA SER A 300 20.29 14.75 -30.28
C SER A 300 18.75 14.77 -30.41
N ALA A 301 18.08 15.75 -29.79
CA ALA A 301 16.64 15.92 -29.99
C ALA A 301 16.25 16.10 -31.48
N LEU A 302 17.07 16.80 -32.25
CA LEU A 302 16.87 16.96 -33.71
C LEU A 302 17.08 15.65 -34.46
N ASP A 303 18.10 14.86 -34.10
CA ASP A 303 18.35 13.56 -34.73
C ASP A 303 17.15 12.62 -34.55
N ILE A 304 16.53 12.63 -33.37
CA ILE A 304 15.35 11.81 -33.05
C ILE A 304 14.13 12.24 -33.85
N VAL A 305 13.85 13.55 -33.91
CA VAL A 305 12.67 14.07 -34.61
C VAL A 305 12.80 13.95 -36.13
N ASN A 306 14.03 13.91 -36.63
CA ASN A 306 14.32 13.70 -38.05
C ASN A 306 14.50 12.21 -38.41
N ASP A 307 14.47 11.27 -37.47
CA ASP A 307 14.56 9.83 -37.79
C ASP A 307 13.22 9.36 -38.39
N ASP A 308 13.27 8.75 -39.58
CA ASP A 308 12.11 8.24 -40.32
C ASP A 308 11.63 6.86 -39.82
N LYS A 309 12.32 6.27 -38.83
CA LYS A 309 11.92 4.99 -38.26
C LYS A 309 10.62 5.12 -37.47
N GLU A 310 9.78 4.09 -37.59
CA GLU A 310 8.54 3.94 -36.83
C GLU A 310 8.76 3.98 -35.30
N ASN A 311 9.93 3.54 -34.83
CA ASN A 311 10.37 3.69 -33.45
C ASN A 311 11.79 4.28 -33.44
N PRO A 312 11.93 5.62 -33.30
CA PRO A 312 13.24 6.24 -33.23
C PRO A 312 13.98 5.83 -31.95
N PRO A 313 15.32 5.86 -31.94
CA PRO A 313 16.09 5.54 -30.75
C PRO A 313 15.78 6.49 -29.59
N ARG A 314 16.16 6.11 -28.36
CA ARG A 314 16.03 7.02 -27.23
C ARG A 314 17.07 8.15 -27.37
N MET A 315 16.62 9.37 -27.12
CA MET A 315 17.48 10.55 -26.97
C MET A 315 18.57 10.31 -25.91
N GLY A 316 19.79 10.78 -26.19
CA GLY A 316 20.91 10.70 -25.23
C GLY A 316 20.66 11.51 -23.96
N GLU A 317 21.43 11.23 -22.90
CA GLU A 317 21.28 11.94 -21.62
C GLU A 317 21.91 13.36 -21.66
N HIS A 318 21.50 14.21 -20.71
CA HIS A 318 22.11 15.51 -20.40
C HIS A 318 22.01 16.67 -21.38
N HIS A 319 21.07 16.72 -22.36
CA HIS A 319 21.07 17.80 -23.37
C HIS A 319 20.84 19.20 -22.76
N LEU A 320 19.73 19.39 -22.04
CA LEU A 320 19.46 20.62 -21.28
C LEU A 320 19.93 20.51 -19.83
N ALA A 321 21.15 20.04 -19.57
CA ALA A 321 21.58 19.63 -18.22
C ALA A 321 21.30 20.65 -17.09
N ILE A 322 20.52 20.24 -16.09
CA ILE A 322 20.23 21.00 -14.88
C ILE A 322 20.53 20.13 -13.65
N GLU A 323 21.54 20.54 -12.88
CA GLU A 323 21.94 19.85 -11.66
C GLU A 323 20.92 20.08 -10.53
N ASP A 324 20.50 19.00 -9.85
CA ASP A 324 19.80 19.12 -8.57
C ASP A 324 20.78 19.61 -7.47
N PRO A 325 20.41 20.64 -6.69
CA PRO A 325 21.32 21.28 -5.74
C PRO A 325 21.74 20.40 -4.54
N LEU A 326 21.00 19.31 -4.27
CA LEU A 326 21.26 18.40 -3.16
C LEU A 326 21.67 17.01 -3.65
N ASP A 327 20.97 16.45 -4.64
CA ASP A 327 21.33 15.19 -5.31
C ASP A 327 22.17 15.53 -6.55
N THR A 328 23.47 15.78 -6.36
CA THR A 328 24.33 16.30 -7.43
C THR A 328 24.48 15.36 -8.63
N ASP A 329 24.16 14.07 -8.48
CA ASP A 329 24.18 13.10 -9.58
C ASP A 329 22.86 13.06 -10.36
N HIS A 330 21.85 13.80 -9.90
CA HIS A 330 20.55 13.88 -10.54
C HIS A 330 20.44 15.07 -11.50
N ASP A 331 20.37 14.75 -12.79
CA ASP A 331 19.95 15.70 -13.81
C ASP A 331 18.42 15.81 -13.87
N LEU A 332 17.90 17.02 -13.61
CA LEU A 332 16.46 17.32 -13.65
C LEU A 332 15.89 17.23 -15.07
N CYS A 333 16.72 17.26 -16.11
CA CYS A 333 16.31 17.17 -17.51
C CYS A 333 16.21 15.74 -18.04
N ARG A 334 16.56 14.73 -17.24
CA ARG A 334 16.43 13.31 -17.64
C ARG A 334 15.02 12.88 -18.06
N VAL A 335 13.99 13.61 -17.61
CA VAL A 335 12.58 13.37 -17.97
C VAL A 335 12.20 13.97 -19.33
N VAL A 336 12.99 14.90 -19.86
CA VAL A 336 12.70 15.62 -21.10
C VAL A 336 12.89 14.68 -22.29
N ARG A 337 11.93 14.71 -23.22
CA ARG A 337 11.98 13.97 -24.49
C ARG A 337 12.34 14.90 -25.63
N ALA A 338 12.75 14.35 -26.77
CA ALA A 338 13.17 15.12 -27.94
C ALA A 338 12.17 16.21 -28.36
N GLU A 339 10.88 15.87 -28.52
CA GLU A 339 9.85 16.86 -28.83
C GLU A 339 9.69 17.94 -27.75
N GLY A 340 9.83 17.53 -26.48
CA GLY A 340 9.73 18.43 -25.33
C GLY A 340 10.87 19.43 -25.30
N GLU A 341 12.10 18.99 -25.53
CA GLU A 341 13.26 19.88 -25.65
C GLU A 341 13.08 20.90 -26.78
N LEU A 342 12.77 20.44 -27.99
CA LEU A 342 12.62 21.34 -29.14
C LEU A 342 11.50 22.36 -28.89
N ARG A 343 10.40 21.93 -28.25
CA ARG A 343 9.31 22.83 -27.85
C ARG A 343 9.77 23.84 -26.81
N ILE A 344 10.49 23.43 -25.77
CA ILE A 344 11.03 24.34 -24.75
C ILE A 344 11.93 25.39 -25.40
N ARG A 345 12.89 24.98 -26.24
CA ARG A 345 13.81 25.90 -26.93
C ARG A 345 13.05 26.86 -27.86
N ASN A 346 12.10 26.35 -28.63
CA ASN A 346 11.27 27.17 -29.51
C ASN A 346 10.42 28.19 -28.74
N GLU A 347 9.80 27.79 -27.64
CA GLU A 347 8.96 28.70 -26.82
C GLU A 347 9.80 29.75 -26.08
N LEU A 348 11.01 29.41 -25.63
CA LEU A 348 11.94 30.39 -25.05
C LEU A 348 12.34 31.45 -26.10
N LEU A 349 12.70 31.03 -27.31
CA LEU A 349 13.01 31.94 -28.42
C LEU A 349 11.80 32.79 -28.80
N ARG A 350 10.60 32.18 -28.88
CA ARG A 350 9.35 32.92 -29.13
C ARG A 350 9.12 33.99 -28.06
N ALA A 351 9.27 33.64 -26.79
CA ALA A 351 9.05 34.57 -25.69
C ALA A 351 10.06 35.73 -25.74
N ALA A 352 11.34 35.45 -26.01
CA ALA A 352 12.37 36.48 -26.15
C ALA A 352 12.06 37.45 -27.30
N VAL A 353 11.72 36.93 -28.49
CA VAL A 353 11.36 37.75 -29.66
C VAL A 353 10.10 38.59 -29.42
N MET A 354 9.07 38.01 -28.80
CA MET A 354 7.84 38.73 -28.50
C MET A 354 8.01 39.79 -27.42
N PHE A 355 8.89 39.55 -26.44
CA PHE A 355 9.32 40.59 -25.51
C PHE A 355 9.99 41.75 -26.25
N GLY A 356 10.98 41.45 -27.10
CA GLY A 356 11.71 42.44 -27.90
C GLY A 356 10.81 43.29 -28.80
N ASN A 357 9.79 42.67 -29.41
CA ASN A 357 8.83 43.34 -30.29
C ASN A 357 7.74 44.12 -29.53
N GLY A 358 7.74 44.12 -28.20
CA GLY A 358 6.74 44.82 -27.38
C GLY A 358 5.34 44.18 -27.40
N SER A 359 5.25 42.86 -27.66
CA SER A 359 3.96 42.14 -27.56
C SER A 359 3.42 42.15 -26.14
N THR A 360 2.11 42.00 -25.97
CA THR A 360 1.51 42.03 -24.63
C THR A 360 1.82 40.76 -23.84
N TRP A 361 1.89 40.86 -22.50
CA TRP A 361 2.06 39.67 -21.63
C TRP A 361 1.01 38.58 -21.87
N LYS A 362 -0.22 38.98 -22.26
CA LYS A 362 -1.31 38.06 -22.59
C LYS A 362 -1.01 37.21 -23.82
N GLU A 363 -0.40 37.80 -24.86
CA GLU A 363 -0.01 37.08 -26.08
C GLU A 363 1.20 36.18 -25.81
N ILE A 364 2.14 36.63 -24.98
CA ILE A 364 3.29 35.82 -24.57
C ILE A 364 2.84 34.58 -23.79
N CYS A 365 1.84 34.72 -22.92
CA CYS A 365 1.23 33.61 -22.16
C CYS A 365 0.00 32.99 -22.82
N GLU A 366 -0.19 33.13 -24.14
CA GLU A 366 -1.33 32.52 -24.82
C GLU A 366 -1.38 31.00 -24.54
N THR A 367 -2.58 30.46 -24.32
CA THR A 367 -2.74 29.04 -23.97
C THR A 367 -2.74 28.17 -25.22
N VAL A 368 -1.78 27.24 -25.33
CA VAL A 368 -1.69 26.31 -26.47
C VAL A 368 -2.81 25.27 -26.44
N ASP A 369 -3.10 24.72 -25.26
CA ASP A 369 -4.12 23.71 -25.05
C ASP A 369 -5.05 24.13 -23.90
N SER A 370 -6.19 24.71 -24.28
CA SER A 370 -7.19 25.19 -23.32
C SER A 370 -7.93 24.05 -22.62
N GLU A 371 -8.01 22.86 -23.22
CA GLU A 371 -8.73 21.72 -22.63
C GLU A 371 -8.00 21.19 -21.41
N ARG A 372 -6.67 21.15 -21.48
CA ARG A 372 -5.80 20.74 -20.37
C ARG A 372 -5.97 21.59 -19.11
N LEU A 373 -6.34 22.87 -19.27
CA LEU A 373 -6.51 23.80 -18.15
C LEU A 373 -7.95 23.85 -17.61
N LYS A 374 -8.93 23.19 -18.26
CA LYS A 374 -10.35 23.21 -17.85
C LYS A 374 -10.56 22.65 -16.43
N ASP A 375 -9.74 21.66 -16.03
CA ASP A 375 -9.86 20.96 -14.74
C ASP A 375 -8.91 21.51 -13.65
N LEU A 376 -7.94 22.35 -14.01
CA LEU A 376 -6.90 22.85 -13.11
C LEU A 376 -7.38 23.98 -12.20
N GLU A 377 -8.48 24.63 -12.55
CA GLU A 377 -9.17 25.53 -11.63
C GLU A 377 -10.22 24.74 -10.85
N PRO A 378 -10.04 24.52 -9.53
CA PRO A 378 -11.19 24.24 -8.71
C PRO A 378 -12.02 25.52 -8.67
N MET A 379 -12.97 25.65 -9.61
CA MET A 379 -14.17 26.43 -9.39
C MET A 379 -14.75 25.90 -8.08
N ASP A 380 -14.58 26.68 -7.01
CA ASP A 380 -15.07 26.50 -5.63
C ASP A 380 -16.13 25.39 -5.46
N ILE A 381 -16.06 24.59 -4.39
CA ILE A 381 -16.93 23.44 -4.07
C ILE A 381 -18.46 23.68 -4.13
N PHE A 382 -18.89 24.93 -4.31
CA PHE A 382 -20.27 25.37 -4.48
C PHE A 382 -20.60 25.88 -5.89
N HIS A 383 -19.70 25.74 -6.88
CA HIS A 383 -19.87 26.32 -8.21
C HIS A 383 -21.17 25.86 -8.89
N ASP A 384 -21.44 24.57 -8.84
CA ASP A 384 -22.67 23.93 -9.32
C ASP A 384 -23.94 24.39 -8.59
N LEU A 385 -23.81 24.98 -7.41
CA LEU A 385 -24.93 25.45 -6.58
C LEU A 385 -25.19 26.96 -6.73
N ARG A 386 -24.32 27.72 -7.41
CA ARG A 386 -24.48 29.18 -7.55
C ARG A 386 -25.69 29.58 -8.37
N ASP A 387 -26.01 28.80 -9.39
CA ASP A 387 -27.12 29.06 -10.32
C ASP A 387 -28.44 28.39 -9.88
N LYS A 388 -28.44 27.71 -8.73
CA LYS A 388 -29.60 26.97 -8.21
C LYS A 388 -30.32 27.76 -7.11
N THR A 389 -31.65 27.64 -7.05
CA THR A 389 -32.46 28.29 -6.01
C THR A 389 -32.34 27.57 -4.67
N ASN A 390 -32.47 28.29 -3.55
CA ASN A 390 -32.36 27.71 -2.20
C ASN A 390 -33.35 26.55 -1.97
N ASP A 391 -34.56 26.62 -2.54
CA ASP A 391 -35.57 25.55 -2.44
C ASP A 391 -35.11 24.27 -3.15
N THR A 392 -34.49 24.39 -4.34
CA THR A 392 -33.92 23.23 -5.04
C THR A 392 -32.77 22.60 -4.26
N VAL A 393 -31.92 23.41 -3.61
CA VAL A 393 -30.83 22.89 -2.76
C VAL A 393 -31.37 22.21 -1.50
N GLN A 394 -32.45 22.72 -0.92
CA GLN A 394 -33.13 22.11 0.23
C GLN A 394 -33.72 20.74 -0.14
N ASN A 395 -34.39 20.63 -1.29
CA ASN A 395 -34.90 19.35 -1.81
C ASN A 395 -33.77 18.33 -2.06
N MET A 396 -32.62 18.78 -2.59
CA MET A 396 -31.43 17.93 -2.74
C MET A 396 -30.90 17.44 -1.38
N LEU A 397 -30.90 18.30 -0.36
CA LEU A 397 -30.46 17.95 0.99
C LEU A 397 -31.38 16.89 1.62
N GLU A 398 -32.69 17.05 1.48
CA GLU A 398 -33.68 16.09 1.99
C GLU A 398 -33.56 14.74 1.29
N LYS A 399 -33.41 14.74 -0.04
CA LYS A 399 -33.15 13.52 -0.81
C LYS A 399 -31.87 12.82 -0.34
N THR A 400 -30.78 13.57 -0.17
CA THR A 400 -29.49 13.03 0.30
C THR A 400 -29.61 12.42 1.69
N ARG A 401 -30.34 13.07 2.61
CA ARG A 401 -30.61 12.54 3.97
C ARG A 401 -31.44 11.25 3.93
N ALA A 402 -32.48 11.19 3.10
CA ALA A 402 -33.29 9.98 2.94
C ALA A 402 -32.46 8.81 2.37
N GLU A 403 -31.56 9.08 1.42
CA GLU A 403 -30.62 8.09 0.90
C GLU A 403 -29.63 7.60 1.97
N MET A 404 -29.16 8.50 2.85
CA MET A 404 -28.34 8.13 4.00
C MET A 404 -29.09 7.17 4.93
N ASP A 405 -30.31 7.49 5.33
CA ASP A 405 -31.09 6.66 6.26
C ASP A 405 -31.36 5.27 5.66
N ALA A 406 -31.67 5.20 4.37
CA ALA A 406 -31.85 3.93 3.66
C ALA A 406 -30.56 3.10 3.61
N LEU A 407 -29.40 3.76 3.45
CA LEU A 407 -28.10 3.10 3.41
C LEU A 407 -27.64 2.63 4.80
N ASP A 408 -27.94 3.38 5.88
CA ASP A 408 -27.60 3.02 7.25
C ASP A 408 -28.31 1.72 7.66
N ARG A 409 -29.62 1.61 7.37
CA ARG A 409 -30.39 0.37 7.59
C ARG A 409 -29.79 -0.84 6.88
N ARG A 410 -29.24 -0.64 5.66
CA ARG A 410 -28.56 -1.71 4.91
C ARG A 410 -27.22 -2.09 5.51
N ILE A 411 -26.46 -1.12 6.02
CA ILE A 411 -25.20 -1.35 6.72
C ILE A 411 -25.46 -2.16 8.00
N ASP A 412 -26.46 -1.77 8.79
CA ASP A 412 -26.83 -2.48 10.02
C ASP A 412 -27.24 -3.93 9.73
N ALA A 413 -28.06 -4.16 8.71
CA ALA A 413 -28.45 -5.50 8.30
C ALA A 413 -27.24 -6.38 7.92
N LEU A 414 -26.28 -5.84 7.17
CA LEU A 414 -25.04 -6.54 6.80
C LEU A 414 -24.13 -6.78 8.02
N GLU A 415 -24.11 -5.87 8.99
CA GLU A 415 -23.34 -6.06 10.23
C GLU A 415 -23.91 -7.18 11.09
N VAL A 416 -25.24 -7.25 11.23
CA VAL A 416 -25.93 -8.35 11.91
C VAL A 416 -25.64 -9.68 11.20
N GLU A 417 -25.73 -9.71 9.87
CA GLU A 417 -25.42 -10.90 9.08
C GLU A 417 -23.95 -11.34 9.28
N ARG A 418 -23.01 -10.40 9.29
CA ARG A 418 -21.60 -10.67 9.54
C ARG A 418 -21.37 -11.24 10.94
N GLN A 419 -21.98 -10.65 11.96
CA GLN A 419 -21.84 -11.12 13.35
C GLN A 419 -22.38 -12.54 13.51
N SER A 420 -23.55 -12.82 12.92
CA SER A 420 -24.14 -14.16 12.91
C SER A 420 -23.21 -15.19 12.25
N ASN A 421 -22.70 -14.90 11.04
CA ASN A 421 -21.76 -15.79 10.34
C ASN A 421 -20.44 -16.00 11.11
N LEU A 422 -19.92 -14.95 11.77
CA LEU A 422 -18.69 -15.03 12.56
C LEU A 422 -18.87 -15.86 13.83
N ARG A 423 -20.01 -15.69 14.52
CA ARG A 423 -20.39 -16.53 15.68
C ARG A 423 -20.51 -17.99 15.27
N MET A 424 -21.17 -18.26 14.15
CA MET A 424 -21.32 -19.61 13.58
C MET A 424 -19.97 -20.26 13.26
N ALA A 425 -19.08 -19.53 12.57
CA ALA A 425 -17.74 -20.03 12.23
C ALA A 425 -16.88 -20.28 13.48
N LYS A 426 -16.99 -19.43 14.51
CA LYS A 426 -16.26 -19.58 15.77
C LYS A 426 -16.74 -20.80 16.56
N ALA A 427 -18.06 -20.99 16.65
CA ALA A 427 -18.65 -22.13 17.34
C ALA A 427 -18.26 -23.45 16.66
N MET A 428 -18.35 -23.54 15.33
CA MET A 428 -17.91 -24.73 14.59
C MET A 428 -16.41 -25.03 14.77
N ARG A 429 -15.56 -23.99 14.88
CA ARG A 429 -14.11 -24.15 15.07
C ARG A 429 -13.76 -24.69 16.46
N GLY A 430 -14.45 -24.20 17.50
CA GLY A 430 -14.31 -24.72 18.87
C GLY A 430 -14.63 -26.20 18.96
N VAL A 431 -15.75 -26.63 18.37
CA VAL A 431 -16.15 -28.05 18.35
C VAL A 431 -15.13 -28.91 17.59
N ILE A 432 -14.56 -28.41 16.48
CA ILE A 432 -13.54 -29.13 15.71
C ILE A 432 -12.22 -29.25 16.49
N GLU A 433 -11.81 -28.20 17.21
CA GLU A 433 -10.58 -28.22 18.02
C GLU A 433 -10.70 -29.19 19.19
N GLU A 434 -11.82 -29.17 19.92
CA GLU A 434 -12.05 -30.05 21.09
C GLU A 434 -12.21 -31.53 20.70
N THR A 435 -12.75 -31.81 19.51
CA THR A 435 -12.86 -33.18 18.99
C THR A 435 -11.61 -33.66 18.25
N SER A 436 -10.60 -32.79 18.05
CA SER A 436 -9.44 -33.09 17.21
C SER A 436 -8.51 -34.13 17.81
N ASP A 437 -8.30 -34.12 19.13
CA ASP A 437 -7.41 -35.06 19.80
C ASP A 437 -8.02 -36.47 19.86
N LEU A 438 -9.33 -36.55 20.11
CA LEU A 438 -10.10 -37.80 19.99
C LEU A 438 -10.01 -38.40 18.58
N ARG A 439 -10.05 -37.57 17.53
CA ARG A 439 -9.91 -38.03 16.14
C ARG A 439 -8.49 -38.51 15.80
N LYS A 440 -7.44 -37.90 16.37
CA LYS A 440 -6.05 -38.36 16.18
C LYS A 440 -5.84 -39.74 16.80
N GLU A 441 -6.33 -39.94 18.03
CA GLU A 441 -6.27 -41.23 18.72
C GLU A 441 -7.04 -42.30 17.95
N HIS A 442 -8.25 -41.99 17.49
CA HIS A 442 -9.06 -42.89 16.67
C HIS A 442 -8.33 -43.31 15.38
N LYS A 443 -7.69 -42.36 14.69
CA LYS A 443 -6.91 -42.64 13.47
C LYS A 443 -5.66 -43.48 13.75
N ALA A 444 -4.98 -43.26 14.87
CA ALA A 444 -3.81 -44.04 15.27
C ALA A 444 -4.18 -45.52 15.52
N ILE A 445 -5.30 -45.78 16.19
CA ILE A 445 -5.80 -47.14 16.43
C ILE A 445 -6.14 -47.85 15.11
N ILE A 446 -6.78 -47.16 14.16
CA ILE A 446 -7.11 -47.73 12.83
C ILE A 446 -5.84 -48.09 12.04
N VAL A 447 -4.83 -47.22 12.03
CA VAL A 447 -3.56 -47.49 11.34
C VAL A 447 -2.84 -48.69 11.98
N GLY A 448 -2.85 -48.77 13.32
CA GLY A 448 -2.31 -49.91 14.05
C GLY A 448 -3.04 -51.23 13.76
N LEU A 449 -4.37 -51.20 13.61
CA LEU A 449 -5.18 -52.37 13.23
C LEU A 449 -4.81 -52.89 11.83
N LYS A 450 -4.62 -51.99 10.85
CA LYS A 450 -4.24 -52.38 9.49
C LYS A 450 -2.87 -53.06 9.45
N GLY A 451 -1.89 -52.53 10.18
CA GLY A 451 -0.56 -53.12 10.31
C GLY A 451 -0.60 -54.53 10.93
N ARG A 452 -1.32 -54.67 12.05
CA ARG A 452 -1.52 -55.97 12.72
C ARG A 452 -2.25 -57.00 11.85
N ASN A 453 -3.23 -56.58 11.06
CA ASN A 453 -3.95 -57.49 10.16
C ASN A 453 -3.01 -58.10 9.12
N SER A 454 -2.10 -57.29 8.57
CA SER A 454 -1.07 -57.79 7.66
C SER A 454 -0.11 -58.79 8.33
N GLU A 455 0.25 -58.58 9.59
CA GLU A 455 1.13 -59.49 10.34
C GLU A 455 0.43 -60.82 10.66
N ILE A 456 -0.84 -60.76 11.07
CA ILE A 456 -1.70 -61.94 11.31
C ILE A 456 -1.80 -62.78 10.04
N ASP A 457 -2.06 -62.16 8.89
CA ASP A 457 -2.16 -62.85 7.61
C ASP A 457 -0.84 -63.51 7.19
N GLN A 458 0.30 -62.85 7.44
CA GLN A 458 1.62 -63.43 7.15
C GLN A 458 1.93 -64.65 8.01
N ILE A 459 1.67 -64.58 9.32
CA ILE A 459 1.89 -65.70 10.25
C ILE A 459 0.96 -66.86 9.92
N LYS A 460 -0.31 -66.56 9.63
CA LYS A 460 -1.29 -67.56 9.20
C LYS A 460 -0.83 -68.30 7.94
N LYS A 461 -0.40 -67.58 6.90
CA LYS A 461 0.13 -68.19 5.66
C LYS A 461 1.35 -69.08 5.91
N LYS A 462 2.29 -68.65 6.76
CA LYS A 462 3.47 -69.46 7.11
C LYS A 462 3.09 -70.73 7.86
N ARG A 463 2.22 -70.62 8.87
CA ARG A 463 1.72 -71.75 9.64
C ARG A 463 0.97 -72.75 8.76
N ASP A 464 0.05 -72.25 7.94
CA ASP A 464 -0.80 -73.09 7.09
C ASP A 464 0.03 -73.84 6.03
N LYS A 465 1.11 -73.21 5.53
CA LYS A 465 2.08 -73.87 4.65
C LYS A 465 2.83 -75.00 5.35
N ILE A 466 3.28 -74.80 6.59
CA ILE A 466 3.98 -75.87 7.32
C ILE A 466 3.01 -77.01 7.67
N ASN A 467 1.78 -76.69 8.02
CA ASN A 467 0.74 -77.69 8.31
C ASN A 467 0.30 -78.46 7.05
N SER A 468 0.40 -77.89 5.85
CA SER A 468 0.15 -78.64 4.62
C SER A 468 1.28 -79.64 4.32
N ASP A 469 2.51 -79.30 4.70
CA ASP A 469 3.69 -80.14 4.48
C ASP A 469 3.84 -81.24 5.55
N VAL A 470 3.44 -80.95 6.81
CA VAL A 470 3.51 -81.87 7.96
C VAL A 470 2.12 -82.09 8.55
N ILE A 471 1.50 -83.21 8.17
CA ILE A 471 0.12 -83.55 8.58
C ILE A 471 0.07 -84.14 10.01
N LEU A 472 1.15 -84.81 10.44
CA LEU A 472 1.19 -85.47 11.73
C LEU A 472 1.33 -84.46 12.89
N PRO A 473 0.54 -84.59 13.96
CA PRO A 473 0.72 -83.79 15.17
C PRO A 473 2.10 -83.99 15.83
N ILE A 474 2.64 -82.95 16.47
CA ILE A 474 3.97 -82.99 17.13
C ILE A 474 4.12 -84.20 18.06
N HIS A 475 3.14 -84.45 18.92
CA HIS A 475 3.20 -85.57 19.88
C HIS A 475 3.29 -86.94 19.19
N MET A 476 2.59 -87.12 18.05
CA MET A 476 2.64 -88.37 17.28
C MET A 476 4.00 -88.56 16.60
N ILE A 477 4.63 -87.47 16.15
CA ILE A 477 5.97 -87.49 15.58
C ILE A 477 6.99 -87.83 16.68
N GLU A 478 6.89 -87.22 17.85
CA GLU A 478 7.78 -87.48 19.00
C GLU A 478 7.67 -88.93 19.50
N ASP A 479 6.46 -89.49 19.53
CA ASP A 479 6.22 -90.89 19.88
C ASP A 479 6.84 -91.86 18.86
N GLU A 480 6.65 -91.63 17.56
CA GLU A 480 7.25 -92.47 16.51
C GLU A 480 8.77 -92.32 16.45
N LEU A 481 9.30 -91.12 16.67
CA LEU A 481 10.73 -90.85 16.73
C LEU A 481 11.37 -91.63 17.90
N SER A 482 10.69 -91.67 19.05
CA SER A 482 11.12 -92.46 20.21
C SER A 482 11.11 -93.97 19.91
N LYS A 483 10.05 -94.48 19.28
CA LYS A 483 9.95 -95.90 18.91
C LYS A 483 11.03 -96.32 17.91
N VAL A 484 11.28 -95.49 16.88
CA VAL A 484 12.29 -95.78 15.86
C VAL A 484 13.70 -95.69 16.44
N TYR A 485 13.95 -94.72 17.32
CA TYR A 485 15.22 -94.60 18.04
C TYR A 485 15.50 -95.85 18.88
N SER A 486 14.53 -96.32 19.67
CA SER A 486 14.68 -97.55 20.46
C SER A 486 15.00 -98.75 19.56
N ARG A 487 14.27 -98.93 18.45
CA ARG A 487 14.53 -100.04 17.50
C ARG A 487 15.94 -100.01 16.88
N LEU A 488 16.53 -98.82 16.70
CA LEU A 488 17.85 -98.63 16.10
C LEU A 488 19.00 -98.72 17.12
N THR A 489 18.73 -98.58 18.43
CA THR A 489 19.76 -98.46 19.47
C THR A 489 19.75 -99.57 20.52
N GLU A 490 18.71 -100.41 20.54
CA GLU A 490 18.60 -101.56 21.43
C GLU A 490 19.62 -102.65 21.07
N GLU A 491 20.10 -103.42 22.06
CA GLU A 491 21.07 -104.50 21.85
C GLU A 491 20.46 -105.62 20.98
N LEU A 492 21.11 -105.93 19.86
CA LEU A 492 20.62 -106.89 18.88
C LEU A 492 20.77 -108.34 19.37
N ASP A 493 19.67 -109.09 19.33
CA ASP A 493 19.66 -110.55 19.46
C ASP A 493 20.31 -111.20 18.22
N ILE A 494 21.31 -112.05 18.43
CA ILE A 494 22.12 -112.73 17.39
C ILE A 494 21.23 -113.52 16.41
N HIS A 495 20.05 -113.96 16.84
CA HIS A 495 19.10 -114.71 16.01
C HIS A 495 18.08 -113.84 15.25
N ARG A 496 18.07 -112.51 15.45
CA ARG A 496 17.08 -111.59 14.87
C ARG A 496 17.68 -110.31 14.30
N VAL A 497 18.79 -110.45 13.58
CA VAL A 497 19.49 -109.32 12.93
C VAL A 497 18.66 -108.76 11.76
N PRO A 498 18.28 -107.47 11.78
CA PRO A 498 17.63 -106.82 10.64
C PRO A 498 18.51 -106.87 9.39
N SER A 499 17.89 -106.89 8.20
CA SER A 499 18.67 -106.73 6.97
C SER A 499 19.17 -105.30 6.83
N LEU A 500 20.37 -105.12 6.26
CA LEU A 500 20.96 -103.80 5.98
C LEU A 500 19.99 -102.85 5.23
N LYS A 501 19.11 -103.40 4.39
CA LYS A 501 18.08 -102.64 3.68
C LYS A 501 17.03 -102.05 4.65
N LYS A 502 16.54 -102.85 5.60
CA LYS A 502 15.56 -102.40 6.60
C LYS A 502 16.14 -101.39 7.57
N GLU A 503 17.40 -101.54 7.97
CA GLU A 503 18.08 -100.53 8.80
C GLU A 503 18.23 -99.20 8.06
N LYS A 504 18.66 -99.22 6.79
CA LYS A 504 18.73 -98.01 5.95
C LYS A 504 17.37 -97.31 5.83
N GLU A 505 16.30 -98.06 5.63
CA GLU A 505 14.93 -97.53 5.60
C GLU A 505 14.54 -96.90 6.94
N GLN A 506 14.84 -97.55 8.07
CA GLN A 506 14.57 -97.02 9.41
C GLN A 506 15.41 -95.78 9.74
N PHE A 507 16.68 -95.72 9.35
CA PHE A 507 17.53 -94.54 9.50
C PHE A 507 17.03 -93.37 8.64
N SER A 508 16.61 -93.64 7.40
CA SER A 508 16.01 -92.61 6.53
C SER A 508 14.73 -92.06 7.15
N TRP A 509 13.84 -92.94 7.60
CA TRP A 509 12.59 -92.57 8.28
C TRP A 509 12.83 -91.80 9.58
N PHE A 510 13.85 -92.17 10.36
CA PHE A 510 14.23 -91.44 11.58
C PHE A 510 14.67 -90.01 11.28
N MET A 511 15.48 -89.81 10.23
CA MET A 511 15.92 -88.47 9.80
C MET A 511 14.77 -87.64 9.26
N GLU A 512 13.83 -88.25 8.53
CA GLU A 512 12.60 -87.60 8.09
C GLU A 512 11.73 -87.18 9.29
N LEU A 513 11.55 -88.05 10.29
CA LEU A 513 10.83 -87.71 11.53
C LEU A 513 11.50 -86.59 12.31
N GLN A 514 12.83 -86.54 12.38
CA GLN A 514 13.57 -85.42 12.99
C GLN A 514 13.31 -84.11 12.25
N ALA A 515 13.36 -84.11 10.91
CA ALA A 515 13.07 -82.95 10.09
C ALA A 515 11.61 -82.49 10.23
N MET A 516 10.66 -83.43 10.26
CA MET A 516 9.25 -83.18 10.50
C MET A 516 9.00 -82.59 11.89
N ASN A 517 9.67 -83.09 12.94
CA ASN A 517 9.54 -82.56 14.29
C ASN A 517 10.04 -81.11 14.38
N GLY A 518 11.17 -80.79 13.74
CA GLY A 518 11.68 -79.43 13.65
C GLY A 518 10.68 -78.46 12.99
N LYS A 519 10.07 -78.87 11.88
CA LYS A 519 9.04 -78.08 11.19
C LYS A 519 7.74 -77.98 11.99
N ALA A 520 7.30 -79.06 12.61
CA ALA A 520 6.07 -79.06 13.41
C ALA A 520 6.17 -78.13 14.63
N ARG A 521 7.33 -78.07 15.30
CA ARG A 521 7.60 -77.10 16.37
C ARG A 521 7.51 -75.65 15.88
N GLU A 522 8.10 -75.33 14.73
CA GLU A 522 7.99 -74.02 14.07
C GLU A 522 6.52 -73.63 13.82
N ALA A 523 5.70 -74.58 13.36
CA ALA A 523 4.26 -74.35 13.16
C ALA A 523 3.49 -74.07 14.47
N SER A 524 3.82 -74.77 15.55
CA SER A 524 3.20 -74.56 16.86
C SER A 524 3.55 -73.18 17.45
N GLU A 525 4.82 -72.76 17.35
CA GLU A 525 5.25 -71.43 17.75
C GLU A 525 4.53 -70.32 16.96
N LEU A 526 4.42 -70.48 15.63
CA LEU A 526 3.66 -69.58 14.77
C LEU A 526 2.17 -69.56 15.15
N HIS A 527 1.59 -70.70 15.52
CA HIS A 527 0.20 -70.78 15.96
C HIS A 527 -0.03 -70.04 17.29
N GLN A 528 0.87 -70.21 18.26
CA GLN A 528 0.80 -69.50 19.53
C GLN A 528 0.93 -67.98 19.34
N LYS A 529 1.84 -67.55 18.46
CA LYS A 529 2.00 -66.13 18.07
C LYS A 529 0.75 -65.57 17.38
N PHE A 530 0.12 -66.35 16.51
CA PHE A 530 -1.16 -65.99 15.87
C PHE A 530 -2.27 -65.75 16.91
N ILE A 531 -2.43 -66.65 17.89
CA ILE A 531 -3.44 -66.51 18.96
C ILE A 531 -3.20 -65.23 19.76
N GLN A 532 -1.95 -64.92 20.09
CA GLN A 532 -1.59 -63.73 20.84
C GLN A 532 -1.96 -62.44 20.07
N LEU A 533 -1.64 -62.37 18.79
CA LEU A 533 -1.96 -61.22 17.93
C LEU A 533 -3.48 -61.02 17.75
N VAL A 534 -4.23 -62.11 17.57
CA VAL A 534 -5.70 -62.05 17.46
C VAL A 534 -6.33 -61.57 18.77
N LYS A 535 -5.80 -62.00 19.92
CA LYS A 535 -6.27 -61.53 21.25
C LYS A 535 -6.05 -60.03 21.42
N GLN A 536 -4.85 -59.54 21.10
CA GLN A 536 -4.52 -58.11 21.13
C GLN A 536 -5.40 -57.30 20.15
N GLN A 537 -5.69 -57.85 18.97
CA GLN A 537 -6.56 -57.21 17.99
C GLN A 537 -8.00 -57.04 18.52
N LYS A 538 -8.55 -58.04 19.20
CA LYS A 538 -9.89 -57.95 19.82
C LYS A 538 -9.95 -56.88 20.91
N GLU A 539 -8.90 -56.73 21.72
CA GLU A 539 -8.81 -55.69 22.74
C GLU A 539 -8.79 -54.27 22.14
N GLU A 540 -8.04 -54.09 21.05
CA GLU A 540 -7.94 -52.81 20.33
C GLU A 540 -9.25 -52.43 19.63
N ILE A 541 -9.97 -53.39 19.05
CA ILE A 541 -11.32 -53.18 18.49
C ILE A 541 -12.30 -52.77 19.60
N LYS A 542 -12.19 -53.36 20.79
CA LYS A 542 -13.02 -52.99 21.94
C LYS A 542 -12.75 -51.54 22.40
N LYS A 543 -11.48 -51.11 22.41
CA LYS A 543 -11.12 -49.71 22.65
C LYS A 543 -11.76 -48.78 21.61
N LEU A 544 -11.71 -49.15 20.33
CA LEU A 544 -12.28 -48.35 19.23
C LEU A 544 -13.77 -48.06 19.42
N LYS A 545 -14.58 -49.07 19.78
CA LYS A 545 -16.01 -48.88 20.07
C LYS A 545 -16.28 -47.92 21.24
N ILE A 546 -15.46 -47.99 22.29
CA ILE A 546 -15.57 -47.10 23.45
C ILE A 546 -15.21 -45.64 23.07
N TYR A 547 -14.26 -45.46 22.17
CA TYR A 547 -13.88 -44.15 21.66
C TYR A 547 -14.96 -43.53 20.78
N GLU A 548 -15.61 -44.33 19.93
CA GLU A 548 -16.72 -43.88 19.07
C GLU A 548 -17.89 -43.36 19.94
N THR A 549 -18.28 -44.12 20.97
CA THR A 549 -19.32 -43.68 21.90
C THR A 549 -18.93 -42.41 22.68
N LYS A 550 -17.65 -42.26 23.05
CA LYS A 550 -17.16 -41.06 23.74
C LYS A 550 -17.10 -39.84 22.81
N HIS A 551 -16.75 -40.05 21.56
CA HIS A 551 -16.75 -38.99 20.55
C HIS A 551 -18.17 -38.50 20.29
N ASP A 552 -19.13 -39.40 20.14
CA ASP A 552 -20.53 -39.05 19.89
C ASP A 552 -21.16 -38.35 21.10
N ASP A 553 -20.87 -38.82 22.32
CA ASP A 553 -21.32 -38.17 23.56
C ASP A 553 -20.68 -36.79 23.77
N ALA A 554 -19.37 -36.64 23.47
CA ALA A 554 -18.69 -35.34 23.51
C ALA A 554 -19.25 -34.36 22.47
N THR A 555 -19.49 -34.81 21.23
CA THR A 555 -20.09 -33.97 20.19
C THR A 555 -21.51 -33.55 20.54
N SER A 556 -22.31 -34.45 21.14
CA SER A 556 -23.69 -34.17 21.55
C SER A 556 -23.75 -33.15 22.71
N LYS A 557 -22.89 -33.30 23.73
CA LYS A 557 -22.79 -32.33 24.84
C LYS A 557 -22.35 -30.94 24.38
N LEU A 558 -21.48 -30.86 23.37
CA LEU A 558 -21.04 -29.58 22.79
C LEU A 558 -22.14 -28.95 21.92
N LEU A 559 -22.93 -29.76 21.21
CA LEU A 559 -24.10 -29.31 20.45
C LEU A 559 -25.23 -28.78 21.36
N GLU A 560 -25.39 -29.33 22.56
CA GLU A 560 -26.38 -28.85 23.55
C GLU A 560 -26.04 -27.46 24.09
N GLN A 561 -24.75 -27.09 24.17
CA GLN A 561 -24.31 -25.76 24.62
C GLN A 561 -24.53 -24.67 23.57
N GLU A 562 -24.65 -25.03 22.29
CA GLU A 562 -24.85 -24.09 21.17
C GLU A 562 -26.04 -24.52 20.30
N PRO A 563 -27.30 -24.17 20.68
CA PRO A 563 -28.52 -24.62 20.01
C PRO A 563 -28.64 -24.19 18.53
N LEU A 564 -27.82 -23.23 18.09
CA LEU A 564 -27.75 -22.73 16.72
C LEU A 564 -27.05 -23.70 15.73
N LEU A 565 -26.37 -24.74 16.25
CA LEU A 565 -25.62 -25.73 15.46
C LEU A 565 -26.34 -27.07 15.29
N LYS A 566 -27.50 -27.26 15.93
CA LYS A 566 -28.18 -28.55 16.07
C LYS A 566 -28.56 -29.22 14.74
N ASP A 567 -28.81 -28.42 13.70
CA ASP A 567 -29.26 -28.89 12.38
C ASP A 567 -28.18 -28.78 11.28
N LYS A 568 -26.94 -28.40 11.62
CA LYS A 568 -25.89 -28.08 10.63
C LYS A 568 -24.74 -29.07 10.66
N SER A 569 -24.18 -29.38 9.47
CA SER A 569 -23.09 -30.34 9.37
C SER A 569 -21.76 -29.70 9.79
N ILE A 570 -21.21 -30.15 10.93
CA ILE A 570 -19.96 -29.60 11.46
C ILE A 570 -18.78 -30.19 10.68
N ASN A 571 -18.35 -29.50 9.63
CA ASN A 571 -17.19 -29.88 8.83
C ASN A 571 -16.31 -28.69 8.48
N SER A 572 -15.03 -28.94 8.19
CA SER A 572 -14.04 -27.90 7.89
C SER A 572 -14.38 -27.10 6.61
N LYS A 573 -15.09 -27.70 5.64
CA LYS A 573 -15.50 -27.00 4.40
C LYS A 573 -16.60 -25.97 4.67
N GLU A 574 -17.56 -26.28 5.55
CA GLU A 574 -18.61 -25.35 5.97
C GLU A 574 -18.00 -24.15 6.72
N VAL A 575 -17.06 -24.38 7.63
CA VAL A 575 -16.31 -23.29 8.30
C VAL A 575 -15.67 -22.36 7.26
N GLY A 576 -14.99 -22.92 6.26
CA GLY A 576 -14.42 -22.16 5.16
C GLY A 576 -15.45 -21.38 4.33
N SER A 577 -16.66 -21.90 4.17
CA SER A 577 -17.78 -21.21 3.52
C SER A 577 -18.27 -20.02 4.34
N TYR A 578 -18.43 -20.17 5.65
CA TYR A 578 -18.78 -19.05 6.55
C TYR A 578 -17.69 -17.98 6.58
N ASP A 579 -16.41 -18.36 6.62
CA ASP A 579 -15.28 -17.42 6.55
C ASP A 579 -15.27 -16.63 5.23
N ARG A 580 -15.54 -17.29 4.10
CA ARG A 580 -15.71 -16.61 2.79
C ARG A 580 -16.89 -15.66 2.78
N ARG A 581 -18.04 -16.06 3.34
CA ARG A 581 -19.21 -15.16 3.50
C ARG A 581 -18.87 -13.94 4.35
N VAL A 582 -18.21 -14.11 5.49
CA VAL A 582 -17.74 -13.01 6.35
C VAL A 582 -16.83 -12.05 5.57
N HIS A 583 -15.90 -12.58 4.77
CA HIS A 583 -15.01 -11.76 3.96
C HIS A 583 -15.75 -10.96 2.88
N ASN A 584 -16.71 -11.59 2.20
CA ASN A 584 -17.54 -10.95 1.18
C ASN A 584 -18.41 -9.84 1.78
N ILE A 585 -19.06 -10.11 2.92
CA ILE A 585 -19.84 -9.10 3.65
C ILE A 585 -18.95 -7.95 4.09
N GLN A 586 -17.72 -8.22 4.56
CA GLN A 586 -16.78 -7.17 4.92
C GLN A 586 -16.36 -6.30 3.71
N LYS A 587 -16.25 -6.89 2.52
CA LYS A 587 -16.00 -6.13 1.28
C LYS A 587 -17.21 -5.25 0.93
N ALA A 588 -18.42 -5.77 1.02
CA ALA A 588 -19.66 -5.02 0.80
C ALA A 588 -19.81 -3.87 1.81
N LEU A 589 -19.58 -4.12 3.10
CA LEU A 589 -19.59 -3.10 4.15
C LEU A 589 -18.61 -1.95 3.88
N ARG A 590 -17.41 -2.25 3.39
CA ARG A 590 -16.43 -1.20 3.00
C ARG A 590 -16.97 -0.32 1.88
N GLN A 591 -17.60 -0.92 0.87
CA GLN A 591 -18.18 -0.17 -0.25
C GLN A 591 -19.35 0.71 0.22
N ARG A 592 -20.30 0.14 0.99
CA ARG A 592 -21.46 0.88 1.51
C ARG A 592 -21.08 1.99 2.48
N ARG A 593 -20.09 1.77 3.36
CA ARG A 593 -19.55 2.85 4.21
C ARG A 593 -18.90 3.96 3.39
N GLY A 594 -18.26 3.63 2.27
CA GLY A 594 -17.75 4.61 1.31
C GLY A 594 -18.86 5.47 0.68
N GLU A 595 -19.96 4.84 0.26
CA GLU A 595 -21.17 5.53 -0.22
C GLU A 595 -21.79 6.44 0.86
N MET A 596 -21.90 5.94 2.10
CA MET A 596 -22.39 6.71 3.25
C MET A 596 -21.53 7.95 3.52
N HIS A 597 -20.21 7.82 3.40
CA HIS A 597 -19.31 8.96 3.53
C HIS A 597 -19.51 10.00 2.41
N LYS A 598 -19.79 9.57 1.17
CA LYS A 598 -20.12 10.49 0.07
C LYS A 598 -21.40 11.28 0.37
N LEU A 599 -22.49 10.58 0.73
CA LEU A 599 -23.76 11.21 1.04
C LEU A 599 -23.67 12.17 2.24
N ARG A 600 -22.96 11.78 3.32
CA ARG A 600 -22.72 12.67 4.47
C ARG A 600 -21.99 13.95 4.09
N ARG A 601 -21.04 13.88 3.15
CA ARG A 601 -20.32 15.06 2.66
C ARG A 601 -21.21 15.94 1.80
N GLU A 602 -21.97 15.36 0.89
CA GLU A 602 -22.92 16.09 0.05
C GLU A 602 -23.98 16.79 0.90
N ALA A 603 -24.56 16.10 1.88
CA ALA A 603 -25.48 16.71 2.83
C ALA A 603 -24.83 17.86 3.60
N GLY A 604 -23.58 17.70 4.06
CA GLY A 604 -22.82 18.76 4.71
C GLY A 604 -22.50 19.96 3.80
N ARG A 605 -22.23 19.70 2.52
CA ARG A 605 -21.98 20.72 1.48
C ARG A 605 -23.25 21.54 1.20
N LEU A 606 -24.38 20.87 0.96
CA LEU A 606 -25.68 21.52 0.72
C LEU A 606 -26.13 22.33 1.94
N ASP A 607 -25.98 21.78 3.16
CA ASP A 607 -26.29 22.49 4.41
C ASP A 607 -25.39 23.73 4.61
N ALA A 608 -24.10 23.63 4.30
CA ALA A 608 -23.17 24.77 4.36
C ALA A 608 -23.51 25.86 3.33
N TRP A 609 -23.94 25.49 2.12
CA TRP A 609 -24.41 26.43 1.10
C TRP A 609 -25.65 27.19 1.56
N LEU A 610 -26.65 26.49 2.09
CA LEU A 610 -27.89 27.10 2.59
C LEU A 610 -27.61 28.10 3.73
N ARG A 611 -26.67 27.77 4.64
CA ARG A 611 -26.22 28.71 5.69
C ARG A 611 -25.56 29.97 5.10
N LYS A 612 -24.71 29.81 4.08
CA LYS A 612 -24.00 30.93 3.42
C LYS A 612 -24.95 31.82 2.62
N SER A 613 -25.85 31.23 1.84
CA SER A 613 -26.88 31.91 1.04
C SER A 613 -27.82 32.73 1.93
N ASN A 614 -28.32 32.14 3.03
CA ASN A 614 -29.16 32.85 4.00
C ASN A 614 -28.42 33.99 4.73
N SER A 615 -27.09 33.87 4.92
CA SER A 615 -26.29 34.96 5.51
C SER A 615 -26.11 36.16 4.57
N GLN A 616 -26.07 35.94 3.25
CA GLN A 616 -26.01 37.03 2.26
C GLN A 616 -27.37 37.73 2.09
N SER A 617 -28.48 37.02 2.26
CA SER A 617 -29.82 37.60 2.29
C SER A 617 -30.10 38.46 3.53
N GLY A 618 -29.28 38.35 4.58
CA GLY A 618 -29.52 39.00 5.88
C GLY A 618 -28.90 40.40 6.05
N ASN A 619 -28.10 40.90 5.10
CA ASN A 619 -27.31 42.12 5.29
C ASN A 619 -28.03 43.42 4.88
N ARG A 620 -29.32 43.52 5.18
CA ARG A 620 -30.09 44.78 5.22
C ARG A 620 -30.98 44.80 6.46
N LYS A 621 -30.36 45.02 7.63
CA LYS A 621 -30.88 45.84 8.74
C LYS A 621 -29.88 45.83 9.89
N GLN A 622 -29.11 46.91 10.00
CA GLN A 622 -28.56 47.34 11.28
C GLN A 622 -29.71 47.58 12.26
N GLY A 623 -29.57 47.09 13.50
CA GLY A 623 -30.53 47.44 14.55
C GLY A 623 -30.35 46.70 15.87
N LYS A 624 -29.51 47.27 16.74
CA LYS A 624 -29.55 47.20 18.22
C LYS A 624 -29.41 45.84 18.91
N ARG A 625 -28.23 45.70 19.56
CA ARG A 625 -28.01 44.89 20.76
C ARG A 625 -29.00 45.26 21.88
N LYS A 626 -29.71 44.25 22.42
CA LYS A 626 -30.14 44.06 23.82
C LYS A 626 -30.19 42.54 24.01
N GLY A 627 -29.54 41.93 24.99
CA GLY A 627 -29.76 42.07 26.44
C GLY A 627 -30.49 40.80 26.88
N GLY A 628 -29.88 40.00 27.75
CA GLY A 628 -30.15 38.56 27.92
C GLY A 628 -31.54 38.16 28.44
N LYS A 629 -31.88 36.87 28.25
CA LYS A 629 -32.33 35.96 29.32
C LYS A 629 -32.65 34.54 28.83
N ASP A 630 -32.27 33.60 29.71
CA ASP A 630 -32.89 32.32 30.07
C ASP A 630 -32.96 31.15 29.08
N LYS A 631 -32.15 30.12 29.40
CA LYS A 631 -32.30 28.73 28.97
C LYS A 631 -33.57 28.14 29.58
N LYS A 632 -34.50 27.67 28.73
CA LYS A 632 -35.50 26.65 29.07
C LYS A 632 -35.03 25.28 28.56
N PRO A 633 -35.21 24.19 29.32
CA PRO A 633 -34.96 22.84 28.81
C PRO A 633 -36.11 22.42 27.89
N LYS A 634 -35.79 21.76 26.77
CA LYS A 634 -36.78 21.11 25.90
C LYS A 634 -37.26 19.81 26.55
N GLN A 635 -38.57 19.65 26.58
CA GLN A 635 -39.28 18.39 26.88
C GLN A 635 -39.12 17.45 25.68
N ASP A 636 -38.65 16.23 25.92
CA ASP A 636 -38.79 15.11 24.99
C ASP A 636 -40.11 14.39 25.33
N SER A 637 -41.04 14.38 24.38
CA SER A 637 -42.24 13.53 24.42
C SER A 637 -42.23 12.67 23.16
N GLY A 638 -41.59 11.51 23.25
CA GLY A 638 -41.73 10.38 22.33
C GLY A 638 -42.12 9.12 23.13
N PRO A 639 -42.91 8.19 22.56
CA PRO A 639 -43.43 7.04 23.31
C PRO A 639 -42.30 6.06 23.67
N MET A 640 -42.14 5.82 24.98
CA MET A 640 -41.18 4.89 25.56
C MET A 640 -41.43 3.45 25.09
N THR A 641 -40.36 2.73 24.75
CA THR A 641 -40.42 1.32 24.35
C THR A 641 -40.19 0.40 25.56
N LEU A 642 -40.74 -0.82 25.53
CA LEU A 642 -40.67 -1.80 26.63
C LEU A 642 -39.24 -2.21 27.06
N GLY A 643 -38.21 -1.84 26.29
CA GLY A 643 -36.80 -2.02 26.67
C GLY A 643 -36.30 -1.03 27.73
N ASP A 644 -36.92 0.15 27.82
CA ASP A 644 -36.46 1.24 28.69
C ASP A 644 -36.97 1.10 30.15
N ILE A 645 -37.95 0.22 30.38
CA ILE A 645 -38.53 -0.08 31.71
C ILE A 645 -37.63 -1.03 32.51
N SER A 646 -36.83 -1.88 31.86
CA SER A 646 -35.93 -2.82 32.53
C SER A 646 -34.69 -2.16 33.15
N GLY A 647 -34.28 -0.99 32.65
CA GLY A 647 -33.13 -0.23 33.19
C GLY A 647 -33.48 0.61 34.42
N LEU A 648 -34.75 1.03 34.56
CA LEU A 648 -35.22 1.88 35.65
C LEU A 648 -35.57 1.10 36.93
N LEU A 649 -35.92 -0.19 36.82
CA LEU A 649 -36.18 -1.07 37.97
C LEU A 649 -34.91 -1.60 38.66
N SER A 650 -33.74 -1.45 38.04
CA SER A 650 -32.45 -1.84 38.62
C SER A 650 -31.83 -0.78 39.55
N GLY A 651 -32.41 0.43 39.59
CA GLY A 651 -31.81 1.59 40.27
C GLY A 651 -32.42 1.94 41.65
N MET A 652 -33.46 1.22 42.09
CA MET A 652 -34.13 1.48 43.36
C MET A 652 -33.92 0.31 44.33
N ASN A 653 -32.81 0.33 45.06
CA ASN A 653 -32.73 -0.13 46.46
C ASN A 653 -31.32 0.06 47.05
N THR A 654 -31.20 1.08 47.90
CA THR A 654 -30.14 1.35 48.90
C THR A 654 -30.85 2.14 50.01
N GLU A 655 -30.83 1.90 51.32
CA GLU A 655 -29.97 1.20 52.30
C GLU A 655 -30.86 0.94 53.57
N SER A 656 -30.58 0.01 54.49
CA SER A 656 -29.60 0.19 55.58
C SER A 656 -29.56 -0.98 56.58
N SER A 657 -28.33 -1.34 57.00
CA SER A 657 -27.82 -1.84 58.31
C SER A 657 -28.55 -3.01 59.06
N SER A 658 -27.94 -3.97 59.79
CA SER A 658 -26.63 -4.12 60.45
C SER A 658 -26.43 -5.55 61.02
N LYS A 659 -25.15 -5.91 61.30
CA LYS A 659 -24.58 -6.81 62.35
C LYS A 659 -24.58 -8.36 62.24
N LYS A 660 -23.32 -8.88 62.24
CA LYS A 660 -22.73 -10.06 62.97
C LYS A 660 -23.22 -11.48 62.56
N THR A 661 -22.39 -12.50 62.28
CA THR A 661 -21.21 -13.04 62.99
C THR A 661 -20.35 -14.00 62.13
N ARG A 662 -19.13 -14.26 62.62
CA ARG A 662 -17.99 -15.08 62.13
C ARG A 662 -18.29 -16.57 61.82
N LYS A 663 -17.50 -17.18 60.92
CA LYS A 663 -16.56 -18.27 61.26
C LYS A 663 -15.48 -18.52 60.18
N VAL A 664 -14.36 -19.05 60.67
CA VAL A 664 -13.01 -19.18 60.11
C VAL A 664 -12.77 -20.59 59.55
N SER A 665 -11.86 -20.73 58.56
CA SER A 665 -10.78 -21.74 58.42
C SER A 665 -10.60 -22.16 56.94
N SER A 666 -9.52 -21.74 56.26
CA SER A 666 -8.25 -22.49 56.05
C SER A 666 -8.36 -23.51 54.89
N LYS A 667 -7.47 -23.70 53.92
CA LYS A 667 -6.02 -23.48 53.78
C LYS A 667 -5.66 -23.27 52.29
N LYS A 668 -4.50 -22.64 52.12
CA LYS A 668 -3.79 -22.24 50.91
C LYS A 668 -3.03 -23.42 50.30
N ALA A 669 -3.07 -23.60 48.98
CA ALA A 669 -2.09 -24.40 48.23
C ALA A 669 -1.84 -23.82 46.83
N GLY A 670 -0.66 -23.22 46.67
CA GLY A 670 0.15 -23.09 45.45
C GLY A 670 -0.48 -22.74 44.10
N MET A 671 -0.60 -21.45 43.77
CA MET A 671 -0.61 -20.99 42.38
C MET A 671 0.83 -20.70 41.93
N ARG A 672 1.33 -21.49 40.96
CA ARG A 672 2.53 -21.17 40.18
C ARG A 672 2.17 -20.12 39.11
N LYS A 673 3.00 -19.08 39.00
CA LYS A 673 2.98 -18.10 37.89
C LYS A 673 3.27 -18.81 36.55
N MET A 674 2.36 -18.67 35.60
CA MET A 674 2.62 -18.74 34.14
C MET A 674 2.31 -17.32 33.63
N GLY A 675 3.19 -16.56 33.01
CA GLY A 675 4.11 -16.91 31.92
C GLY A 675 3.43 -16.48 30.61
N ASP A 676 3.86 -15.34 30.06
CA ASP A 676 3.34 -14.66 28.86
C ASP A 676 3.00 -15.61 27.69
N LEU A 677 1.73 -15.60 27.26
CA LEU A 677 1.28 -16.29 26.05
C LEU A 677 1.36 -15.33 24.86
N SER A 678 2.51 -15.34 24.17
CA SER A 678 2.66 -14.76 22.84
C SER A 678 2.07 -15.68 21.77
N ALA A 679 1.43 -15.09 20.75
CA ALA A 679 0.76 -15.81 19.67
C ALA A 679 1.75 -16.56 18.77
N HIS A 680 1.70 -17.90 18.81
CA HIS A 680 2.50 -18.77 17.95
C HIS A 680 1.97 -18.74 16.50
N ARG A 681 2.74 -18.14 15.57
CA ARG A 681 2.52 -18.24 14.12
C ARG A 681 3.19 -19.52 13.61
N GLY A 682 2.43 -20.34 12.88
CA GLY A 682 2.89 -21.60 12.30
C GLY A 682 4.16 -21.48 11.44
N SER A 683 5.01 -22.49 11.54
CA SER A 683 6.22 -22.66 10.76
C SER A 683 5.89 -22.94 9.28
N ARG A 684 6.49 -22.16 8.38
CA ARG A 684 6.50 -22.42 6.93
C ARG A 684 7.51 -23.53 6.63
N GLY A 685 7.06 -24.57 5.93
CA GLY A 685 7.92 -25.66 5.46
C GLY A 685 9.03 -25.15 4.52
N GLN A 686 10.27 -25.50 4.84
CA GLN A 686 11.40 -25.36 3.93
C GLN A 686 11.32 -26.45 2.86
N PHE A 687 11.26 -26.04 1.59
CA PHE A 687 11.55 -26.91 0.45
C PHE A 687 13.06 -27.17 0.42
N LYS A 688 13.48 -28.42 0.60
CA LYS A 688 14.85 -28.85 0.25
C LYS A 688 14.93 -29.05 -1.26
N LYS A 689 15.88 -28.38 -1.91
CA LYS A 689 16.33 -28.71 -3.27
C LYS A 689 16.85 -30.16 -3.26
N LYS A 690 16.40 -30.98 -4.22
CA LYS A 690 17.10 -32.20 -4.60
C LYS A 690 18.30 -31.81 -5.46
N GLU A 691 19.42 -32.44 -5.16
CA GLU A 691 20.63 -32.48 -6.00
C GLU A 691 20.33 -32.99 -7.41
#